data_AF-A0A8J0T1U9-F1
#
_entry.id   AF-A0A8J0T1U9-F1
#
_cell.length_a   1.000
_cell.length_b   1.000
_cell.length_c   1.000
_cell.angle_alpha   90.00
_cell.angle_beta   90.00
_cell.angle_gamma   90.00
#
_symmetry.space_group_name_H-M   'P 1'
#
loop_
_entity.id
_entity.type
_entity.pdbx_description
1 polymer ?
#
loop_
_entity_poly.entity_id
_entity_poly.type
_entity_poly.pdbx_seq_one_letter_code
_entity_poly.pdbx_strand_id
1 'polypeptide(L)'
;MIEKETHPATCMQASQSDIVIAEQPVCACVPRDFPLTLRCRAQGSSPLYYQWFLHSESFCKEIPGANQPDLHIVTQQTQLYICRVNDQHHHFAFSHWVKVKVLKDITKDYVLPGWEGDPVFITYPNPAHLTSQQPVQFQCCAIGIPAPKYQWYLNGQCLPHRRGRKMQIKAVKPKDCGSYLCCATNAKGERWSEPVELTLEHSPTRQKDIFFAVGKVALIIGNNCYLKHPNLLAPVVDVYELSNFLEKLEFCVISLVDLTHSEMLIAVNKFLQFLDNGVYGLFYYAGHGYERSGRNYMVPIDAPQPYRPENCISVQKILQKMQERRTALNVVLLDTCRKWYNADCALSKVNPLKPFGNTVYGYATCENAEAYEVQDGDSSSGIFMTYLKKHILEEKKVTHMLEDVLEDIGRDPLITGKQVMEIKHTLTESRALTDRICSPQSERLNRKAWDKENELPKQILLFSCGVEVELSFQSVFSNLIHIFARLIQTPSYLTDIRTILYICSDFAELSIPNTCRLGHEDSLLAMGSEGEGADCMLRLPDLQKCQNDIFIKLDLQCTNMGTGVCLQESLEHRIPKPWVARLFSQKDFSLDSAAGSSDDSRSRQRLQSSTNSHTLGHAGGISLGAQSKSSSEPEEHDEGDIFAAK
;
A
#
# COMPACT_ATOMS: atom_id res chain seq x y z
N MET A 1 -47.13 5.91 88.20
CA MET A 1 -46.78 5.20 89.45
C MET A 1 -46.44 3.77 89.07
N ILE A 2 -45.26 3.29 89.51
CA ILE A 2 -44.96 1.89 89.90
C ILE A 2 -45.22 0.83 88.80
N GLU A 3 -44.22 0.29 88.07
CA GLU A 3 -43.30 -0.81 88.47
C GLU A 3 -43.98 -2.11 88.94
N LYS A 4 -43.49 -3.35 88.78
CA LYS A 4 -42.53 -4.04 87.86
C LYS A 4 -42.54 -5.53 88.32
N GLU A 5 -42.41 -6.53 87.43
CA GLU A 5 -41.94 -7.94 87.67
C GLU A 5 -42.41 -8.83 86.49
N THR A 6 -41.59 -9.21 85.50
CA THR A 6 -40.57 -10.30 85.41
C THR A 6 -41.10 -11.74 85.18
N HIS A 7 -41.20 -12.11 83.88
CA HIS A 7 -40.71 -13.35 83.21
C HIS A 7 -40.56 -14.69 83.97
N PRO A 8 -40.92 -15.86 83.35
CA PRO A 8 -40.09 -16.38 82.25
C PRO A 8 -40.77 -17.08 81.05
N ALA A 9 -40.15 -16.83 79.88
CA ALA A 9 -39.72 -17.77 78.84
C ALA A 9 -40.67 -18.80 78.15
N THR A 10 -40.45 -18.88 76.83
CA THR A 10 -40.63 -20.05 75.94
C THR A 10 -42.04 -20.41 75.46
N CYS A 11 -42.40 -19.88 74.29
CA CYS A 11 -42.94 -20.73 73.23
C CYS A 11 -42.01 -20.58 72.02
N MET A 12 -41.12 -21.56 71.81
CA MET A 12 -40.38 -21.63 70.55
C MET A 12 -41.38 -21.85 69.41
N GLN A 13 -41.26 -21.06 68.35
CA GLN A 13 -41.84 -21.45 67.07
C GLN A 13 -41.23 -22.81 66.70
N ALA A 14 -42.07 -23.84 66.57
CA ALA A 14 -41.63 -25.14 66.09
C ALA A 14 -41.00 -24.94 64.71
N SER A 15 -39.72 -25.29 64.57
CA SER A 15 -39.01 -25.16 63.30
C SER A 15 -39.68 -26.06 62.27
N GLN A 16 -40.31 -25.44 61.28
CA GLN A 16 -40.90 -26.15 60.16
C GLN A 16 -39.76 -26.87 59.41
N SER A 17 -39.75 -28.19 59.50
CA SER A 17 -38.65 -29.02 59.00
C SER A 17 -38.81 -29.30 57.51
N ASP A 18 -38.65 -28.27 56.71
CA ASP A 18 -38.78 -28.36 55.25
C ASP A 18 -37.64 -29.21 54.64
N ILE A 19 -37.98 -30.02 53.65
CA ILE A 19 -37.02 -30.81 52.88
C ILE A 19 -36.30 -29.87 51.92
N VAL A 20 -35.00 -29.64 52.13
CA VAL A 20 -34.18 -28.73 51.31
C VAL A 20 -33.29 -29.53 50.37
N ILE A 21 -33.43 -29.33 49.06
CA ILE A 21 -32.55 -29.96 48.05
C ILE A 21 -31.25 -29.16 47.96
N ALA A 22 -30.19 -29.70 48.55
CA ALA A 22 -28.86 -29.11 48.67
C ALA A 22 -27.98 -29.30 47.41
N GLU A 23 -28.13 -30.43 46.70
CA GLU A 23 -27.52 -30.66 45.38
C GLU A 23 -28.64 -30.89 44.36
N GLN A 24 -28.78 -29.96 43.43
CA GLN A 24 -29.69 -30.08 42.29
C GLN A 24 -28.99 -30.83 41.15
N PRO A 25 -29.70 -31.71 40.42
CA PRO A 25 -29.15 -32.30 39.21
C PRO A 25 -28.87 -31.21 38.17
N VAL A 26 -27.97 -31.51 37.23
CA VAL A 26 -27.60 -30.60 36.16
C VAL A 26 -28.08 -31.10 34.80
N CYS A 27 -28.51 -30.18 33.93
CA CYS A 27 -28.70 -30.50 32.51
C CYS A 27 -27.39 -31.00 31.91
N ALA A 28 -27.44 -31.88 30.91
CA ALA A 28 -26.28 -32.44 30.23
C ALA A 28 -26.45 -32.43 28.71
N CYS A 29 -25.35 -32.35 27.97
CA CYS A 29 -25.31 -32.51 26.52
C CYS A 29 -24.26 -33.58 26.21
N VAL A 30 -24.67 -34.76 25.75
CA VAL A 30 -23.80 -35.95 25.66
C VAL A 30 -24.01 -36.71 24.34
N PRO A 31 -23.04 -37.52 23.90
CA PRO A 31 -23.22 -38.44 22.77
C PRO A 31 -24.31 -39.49 23.03
N ARG A 32 -24.70 -40.21 21.96
CA ARG A 32 -25.54 -41.40 22.06
C ARG A 32 -24.84 -42.50 22.88
N ASP A 33 -25.62 -43.17 23.73
CA ASP A 33 -25.16 -44.29 24.57
C ASP A 33 -24.05 -43.92 25.58
N PHE A 34 -23.91 -42.62 25.90
CA PHE A 34 -22.99 -42.15 26.92
C PHE A 34 -23.55 -42.37 28.34
N PRO A 35 -22.80 -43.01 29.26
CA PRO A 35 -23.23 -43.21 30.64
C PRO A 35 -23.11 -41.91 31.47
N LEU A 36 -24.20 -41.54 32.15
CA LEU A 36 -24.28 -40.32 32.97
C LEU A 36 -24.89 -40.64 34.34
N THR A 37 -24.41 -39.97 35.38
CA THR A 37 -25.06 -39.95 36.70
C THR A 37 -25.72 -38.59 36.94
N LEU A 38 -27.03 -38.57 37.15
CA LEU A 38 -27.75 -37.41 37.67
C LEU A 38 -27.79 -37.49 39.20
N ARG A 39 -27.43 -36.41 39.89
CA ARG A 39 -27.36 -36.37 41.35
C ARG A 39 -28.45 -35.48 41.93
N CYS A 40 -29.13 -35.95 42.96
CA CYS A 40 -30.00 -35.15 43.81
C CYS A 40 -29.60 -35.43 45.26
N ARG A 41 -29.30 -34.41 46.05
CA ARG A 41 -29.07 -34.54 47.50
C ARG A 41 -29.97 -33.58 48.24
N ALA A 42 -30.63 -34.07 49.27
CA ALA A 42 -31.49 -33.27 50.12
C ALA A 42 -31.12 -33.44 51.60
N GLN A 43 -31.51 -32.43 52.38
CA GLN A 43 -31.37 -32.37 53.82
C GLN A 43 -32.77 -32.22 54.44
N GLY A 44 -32.96 -32.80 55.61
CA GLY A 44 -34.22 -32.78 56.36
C GLY A 44 -34.00 -33.39 57.75
N SER A 45 -34.96 -33.19 58.66
CA SER A 45 -34.90 -33.69 60.05
C SER A 45 -35.20 -35.19 60.19
N SER A 46 -35.61 -35.84 59.12
CA SER A 46 -36.10 -37.23 59.11
C SER A 46 -35.48 -38.01 57.93
N PRO A 47 -35.50 -39.35 57.96
CA PRO A 47 -35.05 -40.16 56.83
C PRO A 47 -35.74 -39.76 55.52
N LEU A 48 -34.96 -39.66 54.45
CA LEU A 48 -35.40 -39.16 53.14
C LEU A 48 -35.44 -40.27 52.08
N TYR A 49 -36.53 -40.29 51.31
CA TYR A 49 -36.81 -41.27 50.27
C TYR A 49 -36.88 -40.59 48.90
N TYR A 50 -36.00 -41.02 47.99
CA TYR A 50 -35.89 -40.46 46.65
C TYR A 50 -36.76 -41.27 45.68
N GLN A 51 -37.26 -40.62 44.63
CA GLN A 51 -37.84 -41.30 43.47
C GLN A 51 -37.67 -40.46 42.22
N TRP A 52 -37.07 -41.03 41.17
CA TRP A 52 -36.89 -40.35 39.90
C TRP A 52 -38.02 -40.60 38.91
N PHE A 53 -38.28 -39.58 38.09
CA PHE A 53 -39.27 -39.58 37.04
C PHE A 53 -38.62 -39.16 35.72
N LEU A 54 -39.07 -39.79 34.65
CA LEU A 54 -38.72 -39.50 33.26
C LEU A 54 -39.92 -38.83 32.58
N HIS A 55 -39.68 -37.74 31.85
CA HIS A 55 -40.66 -37.14 30.96
C HIS A 55 -40.16 -37.16 29.51
N SER A 56 -41.01 -37.69 28.63
CA SER A 56 -40.75 -37.82 27.19
C SER A 56 -42.00 -37.44 26.42
N GLU A 57 -41.93 -36.29 25.73
CA GLU A 57 -42.89 -35.70 24.76
C GLU A 57 -44.34 -35.46 25.22
N SER A 58 -44.97 -36.39 25.94
CA SER A 58 -46.40 -36.31 26.33
C SER A 58 -46.76 -37.01 27.65
N PHE A 59 -45.85 -37.73 28.31
CA PHE A 59 -46.12 -38.32 29.64
C PHE A 59 -44.92 -38.24 30.60
N CYS A 60 -45.22 -38.11 31.88
CA CYS A 60 -44.27 -38.26 32.98
C CYS A 60 -44.48 -39.65 33.60
N LYS A 61 -43.42 -40.45 33.72
CA LYS A 61 -43.46 -41.80 34.29
C LYS A 61 -42.38 -41.96 35.35
N GLU A 62 -42.74 -42.60 36.44
CA GLU A 62 -41.79 -43.07 37.46
C GLU A 62 -40.80 -44.07 36.84
N ILE A 63 -39.51 -43.93 37.15
CA ILE A 63 -38.47 -44.88 36.74
C ILE A 63 -38.43 -45.99 37.81
N PRO A 64 -38.85 -47.24 37.51
CA PRO A 64 -38.94 -48.28 38.54
C PRO A 64 -37.59 -48.57 39.18
N GLY A 65 -37.55 -48.62 40.51
CA GLY A 65 -36.32 -48.89 41.28
C GLY A 65 -35.34 -47.71 41.37
N ALA A 66 -35.60 -46.57 40.72
CA ALA A 66 -34.78 -45.37 40.82
C ALA A 66 -35.07 -44.59 42.12
N ASN A 67 -34.81 -45.23 43.26
CA ASN A 67 -35.09 -44.73 44.61
C ASN A 67 -33.84 -44.20 45.35
N GLN A 68 -32.74 -44.02 44.61
CA GLN A 68 -31.46 -43.55 45.14
C GLN A 68 -31.23 -42.06 44.83
N PRO A 69 -30.39 -41.37 45.61
CA PRO A 69 -30.01 -39.98 45.36
C PRO A 69 -29.18 -39.81 44.07
N ASP A 70 -28.53 -40.88 43.60
CA ASP A 70 -27.88 -40.94 42.29
C ASP A 70 -28.68 -41.80 41.31
N LEU A 71 -29.02 -41.22 40.15
CA LEU A 71 -29.64 -41.92 39.03
C LEU A 71 -28.59 -42.11 37.92
N HIS A 72 -28.20 -43.36 37.70
CA HIS A 72 -27.35 -43.76 36.58
C HIS A 72 -28.22 -44.02 35.34
N ILE A 73 -27.90 -43.36 34.22
CA ILE A 73 -28.59 -43.53 32.94
C ILE A 73 -27.61 -43.77 31.79
N VAL A 74 -28.07 -44.55 30.81
CA VAL A 74 -27.57 -44.55 29.44
C VAL A 74 -28.78 -44.26 28.57
N THR A 75 -28.77 -43.16 27.81
CA THR A 75 -29.94 -42.76 27.03
C THR A 75 -29.59 -42.49 25.57
N GLN A 76 -30.52 -42.89 24.69
CA GLN A 76 -30.44 -42.77 23.23
C GLN A 76 -31.27 -41.60 22.70
N GLN A 77 -32.06 -40.94 23.57
CA GLN A 77 -33.01 -39.90 23.18
C GLN A 77 -32.95 -38.72 24.15
N THR A 78 -33.24 -37.51 23.65
CA THR A 78 -33.26 -36.32 24.50
C THR A 78 -34.46 -36.37 25.44
N GLN A 79 -34.19 -36.34 26.74
CA GLN A 79 -35.18 -36.63 27.78
C GLN A 79 -35.11 -35.62 28.94
N LEU A 80 -36.20 -35.50 29.68
CA LEU A 80 -36.31 -34.67 30.88
C LEU A 80 -36.40 -35.55 32.12
N TYR A 81 -35.67 -35.21 33.17
CA TYR A 81 -35.67 -35.94 34.45
C TYR A 81 -35.95 -34.99 35.61
N ILE A 82 -36.62 -35.52 36.63
CA ILE A 82 -36.84 -34.84 37.91
C ILE A 82 -36.78 -35.87 39.05
N CYS A 83 -36.26 -35.47 40.20
CA CYS A 83 -36.27 -36.27 41.42
C CYS A 83 -37.32 -35.71 42.38
N ARG A 84 -38.12 -36.58 42.99
CA ARG A 84 -38.94 -36.27 44.16
C ARG A 84 -38.23 -36.81 45.40
N VAL A 85 -38.05 -35.98 46.41
CA VAL A 85 -37.59 -36.40 47.74
C VAL A 85 -38.75 -36.28 48.70
N ASN A 86 -38.96 -37.29 49.54
CA ASN A 86 -40.06 -37.37 50.50
C ASN A 86 -39.49 -37.70 51.88
N ASP A 87 -40.14 -37.25 52.95
CA ASP A 87 -39.85 -37.74 54.31
C ASP A 87 -40.79 -38.89 54.70
N GLN A 88 -40.59 -39.43 55.90
CA GLN A 88 -41.46 -40.43 56.53
C GLN A 88 -42.88 -39.94 56.86
N HIS A 89 -43.15 -38.63 56.75
CA HIS A 89 -44.43 -37.97 57.03
C HIS A 89 -45.19 -37.57 55.75
N HIS A 90 -44.69 -38.00 54.58
CA HIS A 90 -45.23 -37.68 53.25
C HIS A 90 -45.14 -36.21 52.82
N HIS A 91 -44.33 -35.39 53.50
CA HIS A 91 -43.89 -34.12 52.90
C HIS A 91 -42.97 -34.43 51.72
N PHE A 92 -42.97 -33.59 50.69
CA PHE A 92 -42.14 -33.79 49.50
C PHE A 92 -41.60 -32.50 48.91
N ALA A 93 -40.40 -32.59 48.34
CA ALA A 93 -39.77 -31.57 47.52
C ALA A 93 -39.40 -32.18 46.16
N PHE A 94 -39.45 -31.36 45.10
CA PHE A 94 -39.03 -31.75 43.76
C PHE A 94 -37.75 -31.01 43.36
N SER A 95 -36.82 -31.72 42.71
CA SER A 95 -35.66 -31.11 42.07
C SER A 95 -36.10 -30.21 40.91
N HIS A 96 -35.18 -29.41 40.37
CA HIS A 96 -35.37 -28.82 39.06
C HIS A 96 -35.49 -29.92 37.99
N TRP A 97 -36.30 -29.65 36.96
CA TRP A 97 -36.30 -30.44 35.73
C TRP A 97 -34.97 -30.27 35.01
N VAL A 98 -34.27 -31.38 34.74
CA VAL A 98 -33.03 -31.38 33.97
C VAL A 98 -33.21 -32.03 32.62
N LYS A 99 -32.65 -31.39 31.59
CA LYS A 99 -32.65 -31.92 30.23
C LYS A 99 -31.33 -32.61 29.95
N VAL A 100 -31.40 -33.91 29.66
CA VAL A 100 -30.28 -34.68 29.11
C VAL A 100 -30.46 -34.68 27.60
N LYS A 101 -29.66 -33.87 26.92
CA LYS A 101 -29.67 -33.74 25.46
C LYS A 101 -28.71 -34.76 24.85
N VAL A 102 -29.26 -35.71 24.11
CA VAL A 102 -28.50 -36.71 23.37
C VAL A 102 -28.25 -36.20 21.95
N LEU A 103 -26.98 -36.17 21.55
CA LEU A 103 -26.56 -35.89 20.18
C LEU A 103 -26.50 -37.22 19.43
N LYS A 104 -27.52 -37.47 18.60
CA LYS A 104 -27.70 -38.77 17.94
C LYS A 104 -26.55 -39.13 16.99
N ASP A 105 -25.94 -38.15 16.35
CA ASP A 105 -24.99 -38.34 15.25
C ASP A 105 -23.57 -38.75 15.70
N ILE A 106 -23.33 -38.85 17.01
CA ILE A 106 -22.05 -39.25 17.62
C ILE A 106 -22.27 -40.33 18.69
N THR A 107 -21.34 -41.27 18.82
CA THR A 107 -21.34 -42.30 19.88
C THR A 107 -20.47 -41.88 21.06
N LYS A 108 -20.62 -42.60 22.19
CA LYS A 108 -19.79 -42.43 23.40
C LYS A 108 -18.27 -42.42 23.15
N ASP A 109 -17.80 -43.10 22.10
CA ASP A 109 -16.38 -43.30 21.79
C ASP A 109 -15.71 -42.02 21.25
N TYR A 110 -16.51 -40.98 20.95
CA TYR A 110 -16.03 -39.64 20.62
C TYR A 110 -15.43 -38.89 21.84
N VAL A 111 -15.58 -39.44 23.05
CA VAL A 111 -15.15 -38.82 24.30
C VAL A 111 -13.95 -39.58 24.88
N LEU A 112 -12.90 -38.85 25.23
CA LEU A 112 -11.71 -39.44 25.84
C LEU A 112 -12.03 -40.06 27.22
N PRO A 113 -11.43 -41.21 27.58
CA PRO A 113 -11.51 -41.76 28.93
C PRO A 113 -11.06 -40.72 29.97
N GLY A 114 -11.87 -40.49 31.00
CA GLY A 114 -11.59 -39.51 32.05
C GLY A 114 -12.16 -38.11 31.81
N TRP A 115 -12.97 -37.88 30.77
CA TRP A 115 -13.67 -36.60 30.58
C TRP A 115 -14.60 -36.26 31.75
N GLU A 116 -14.33 -35.14 32.43
CA GLU A 116 -15.12 -34.68 33.59
C GLU A 116 -16.30 -33.78 33.25
N GLY A 117 -16.58 -33.56 31.97
CA GLY A 117 -17.73 -32.77 31.50
C GLY A 117 -17.42 -31.32 31.11
N ASP A 118 -16.15 -30.94 30.92
CA ASP A 118 -15.82 -29.63 30.31
C ASP A 118 -16.38 -29.51 28.87
N PRO A 119 -16.62 -28.30 28.34
CA PRO A 119 -17.20 -28.15 27.02
C PRO A 119 -16.27 -28.67 25.91
N VAL A 120 -16.72 -29.62 25.09
CA VAL A 120 -15.94 -30.13 23.93
C VAL A 120 -16.77 -29.96 22.65
N PHE A 121 -16.24 -29.26 21.65
CA PHE A 121 -16.93 -29.03 20.38
C PHE A 121 -17.00 -30.30 19.52
N ILE A 122 -18.20 -30.56 19.00
CA ILE A 122 -18.53 -31.65 18.06
C ILE A 122 -19.11 -31.09 16.74
N THR A 123 -19.41 -29.80 16.69
CA THR A 123 -19.71 -29.06 15.47
C THR A 123 -19.10 -27.68 15.59
N TYR A 124 -18.24 -27.33 14.66
CA TYR A 124 -17.65 -26.00 14.51
C TYR A 124 -18.52 -25.16 13.55
N PRO A 125 -18.48 -23.82 13.66
CA PRO A 125 -19.03 -22.99 12.61
C PRO A 125 -18.23 -23.20 11.31
N ASN A 126 -18.88 -22.99 10.17
CA ASN A 126 -18.24 -23.00 8.86
C ASN A 126 -18.10 -21.56 8.36
N PRO A 127 -17.04 -21.21 7.59
CA PRO A 127 -16.95 -19.92 6.92
C PRO A 127 -18.10 -19.74 5.93
N ALA A 128 -18.42 -18.48 5.62
CA ALA A 128 -19.48 -18.15 4.68
C ALA A 128 -19.05 -17.01 3.75
N HIS A 129 -19.19 -17.26 2.46
CA HIS A 129 -18.98 -16.29 1.37
C HIS A 129 -20.34 -16.10 0.70
N LEU A 130 -20.86 -14.86 0.72
CA LEU A 130 -22.27 -14.59 0.40
C LEU A 130 -22.42 -13.37 -0.48
N THR A 131 -23.37 -13.41 -1.40
CA THR A 131 -23.77 -12.19 -2.12
C THR A 131 -24.71 -11.34 -1.26
N SER A 132 -24.74 -10.02 -1.52
CA SER A 132 -25.41 -9.03 -0.66
C SER A 132 -26.86 -9.39 -0.28
N GLN A 133 -27.25 -9.06 0.95
CA GLN A 133 -28.57 -9.32 1.56
C GLN A 133 -28.95 -10.80 1.77
N GLN A 134 -28.10 -11.77 1.42
CA GLN A 134 -28.39 -13.18 1.71
C GLN A 134 -28.43 -13.45 3.23
N PRO A 135 -29.26 -14.42 3.68
CA PRO A 135 -29.25 -14.88 5.08
C PRO A 135 -28.08 -15.84 5.33
N VAL A 136 -27.45 -15.73 6.50
CA VAL A 136 -26.44 -16.70 6.98
C VAL A 136 -26.86 -17.33 8.30
N GLN A 137 -26.45 -18.58 8.53
CA GLN A 137 -26.63 -19.27 9.80
C GLN A 137 -25.33 -20.00 10.19
N PHE A 138 -24.59 -19.43 11.13
CA PHE A 138 -23.49 -20.15 11.79
C PHE A 138 -24.06 -21.12 12.83
N GLN A 139 -23.44 -22.29 12.96
CA GLN A 139 -23.81 -23.30 13.94
C GLN A 139 -22.58 -23.80 14.67
N CYS A 140 -22.61 -23.80 16.00
CA CYS A 140 -21.69 -24.53 16.84
C CYS A 140 -22.44 -25.53 17.73
N CYS A 141 -21.75 -26.57 18.19
CA CYS A 141 -22.27 -27.53 19.15
C CYS A 141 -21.14 -28.11 19.98
N ALA A 142 -21.33 -28.14 21.30
CA ALA A 142 -20.47 -28.81 22.24
C ALA A 142 -21.27 -29.81 23.12
N ILE A 143 -20.59 -30.87 23.52
CA ILE A 143 -20.98 -31.72 24.65
C ILE A 143 -20.46 -31.10 25.95
N GLY A 144 -21.06 -31.45 27.09
CA GLY A 144 -20.66 -30.96 28.41
C GLY A 144 -21.64 -31.35 29.52
N ILE A 145 -21.12 -31.46 30.73
CA ILE A 145 -21.84 -31.76 31.97
C ILE A 145 -21.32 -30.78 33.05
N PRO A 146 -22.04 -29.69 33.37
CA PRO A 146 -23.37 -29.30 32.87
C PRO A 146 -23.40 -28.96 31.37
N ALA A 147 -24.59 -29.01 30.77
CA ALA A 147 -24.83 -28.65 29.37
C ALA A 147 -24.27 -27.24 29.06
N PRO A 148 -23.39 -27.08 28.04
CA PRO A 148 -22.77 -25.80 27.75
C PRO A 148 -23.78 -24.72 27.35
N LYS A 149 -23.55 -23.51 27.84
CA LYS A 149 -24.14 -22.26 27.34
C LYS A 149 -23.25 -21.75 26.21
N TYR A 150 -23.81 -20.99 25.27
CA TYR A 150 -23.10 -20.48 24.09
C TYR A 150 -23.12 -18.96 24.08
N GLN A 151 -22.05 -18.34 23.58
CA GLN A 151 -21.97 -16.90 23.34
C GLN A 151 -21.14 -16.64 22.08
N TRP A 152 -21.68 -15.84 21.16
CA TRP A 152 -20.99 -15.47 19.91
C TRP A 152 -20.25 -14.13 20.02
N TYR A 153 -19.17 -14.01 19.25
CA TYR A 153 -18.34 -12.83 19.13
C TYR A 153 -18.10 -12.51 17.65
N LEU A 154 -17.89 -11.22 17.35
CA LEU A 154 -17.46 -10.70 16.04
C LEU A 154 -16.24 -9.80 16.26
N ASN A 155 -15.13 -10.07 15.59
CA ASN A 155 -13.88 -9.30 15.69
C ASN A 155 -13.45 -9.09 17.16
N GLY A 156 -13.56 -10.16 17.98
CA GLY A 156 -13.30 -10.14 19.43
C GLY A 156 -14.40 -9.51 20.31
N GLN A 157 -15.41 -8.84 19.74
CA GLN A 157 -16.47 -8.18 20.51
C GLN A 157 -17.66 -9.10 20.76
N CYS A 158 -18.17 -9.12 21.99
CA CYS A 158 -19.32 -9.94 22.40
C CYS A 158 -20.62 -9.47 21.72
N LEU A 159 -21.41 -10.41 21.18
CA LEU A 159 -22.73 -10.15 20.61
C LEU A 159 -23.82 -10.49 21.64
N PRO A 160 -24.26 -9.55 22.50
CA PRO A 160 -24.97 -9.85 23.77
C PRO A 160 -26.29 -10.63 23.60
N HIS A 161 -26.92 -10.54 22.44
CA HIS A 161 -28.21 -11.20 22.11
C HIS A 161 -28.03 -12.54 21.37
N ARG A 162 -26.80 -13.02 21.16
CA ARG A 162 -26.49 -14.24 20.40
C ARG A 162 -25.96 -15.32 21.35
N ARG A 163 -26.90 -16.02 22.02
CA ARG A 163 -26.62 -17.02 23.07
C ARG A 163 -27.00 -18.47 22.72
N GLY A 164 -27.28 -18.73 21.45
CA GLY A 164 -27.74 -20.03 20.96
C GLY A 164 -26.68 -20.78 20.17
N ARG A 165 -26.81 -22.11 20.10
CA ARG A 165 -26.02 -22.97 19.20
C ARG A 165 -26.05 -22.55 17.73
N LYS A 166 -27.11 -21.88 17.30
CA LYS A 166 -27.28 -21.33 15.95
C LYS A 166 -27.40 -19.83 16.06
N MET A 167 -26.62 -19.11 15.25
CA MET A 167 -26.75 -17.67 15.07
C MET A 167 -27.15 -17.39 13.63
N GLN A 168 -28.34 -16.82 13.43
CA GLN A 168 -28.84 -16.43 12.12
C GLN A 168 -28.83 -14.91 11.94
N ILE A 169 -28.30 -14.45 10.81
CA ILE A 169 -28.44 -13.07 10.32
C ILE A 169 -29.37 -13.17 9.11
N LYS A 170 -30.52 -12.49 9.16
CA LYS A 170 -31.58 -12.62 8.14
C LYS A 170 -31.25 -11.93 6.82
N ALA A 171 -30.42 -10.91 6.87
CA ALA A 171 -29.89 -10.18 5.72
C ALA A 171 -28.54 -9.60 6.15
N VAL A 172 -27.44 -10.13 5.61
CA VAL A 172 -26.08 -9.73 5.97
C VAL A 172 -25.76 -8.34 5.39
N LYS A 173 -25.19 -7.46 6.23
CA LYS A 173 -24.73 -6.11 5.88
C LYS A 173 -23.20 -6.03 5.99
N PRO A 174 -22.52 -5.05 5.36
CA PRO A 174 -21.05 -4.92 5.43
C PRO A 174 -20.49 -4.85 6.87
N LYS A 175 -21.22 -4.20 7.78
CA LYS A 175 -20.87 -4.14 9.21
C LYS A 175 -20.97 -5.46 9.98
N ASP A 176 -21.57 -6.49 9.37
CA ASP A 176 -21.70 -7.81 9.94
C ASP A 176 -20.54 -8.73 9.47
N CYS A 177 -19.68 -8.27 8.55
CA CYS A 177 -18.52 -9.03 8.05
C CYS A 177 -17.35 -9.07 9.04
N GLY A 178 -16.50 -10.10 8.89
CA GLY A 178 -15.31 -10.34 9.70
C GLY A 178 -15.37 -11.65 10.46
N SER A 179 -14.53 -11.74 11.50
CA SER A 179 -14.18 -12.99 12.18
C SER A 179 -15.16 -13.35 13.28
N TYR A 180 -15.82 -14.49 13.15
CA TYR A 180 -16.80 -15.00 14.11
C TYR A 180 -16.25 -16.14 14.97
N LEU A 181 -16.44 -16.02 16.28
CA LEU A 181 -16.09 -17.02 17.28
C LEU A 181 -17.32 -17.45 18.09
N CYS A 182 -17.40 -18.74 18.43
CA CYS A 182 -18.38 -19.29 19.36
C CYS A 182 -17.66 -19.77 20.63
N CYS A 183 -17.97 -19.18 21.77
CA CYS A 183 -17.55 -19.66 23.09
C CYS A 183 -18.63 -20.60 23.66
N ALA A 184 -18.22 -21.75 24.19
CA ALA A 184 -19.05 -22.69 24.92
C ALA A 184 -18.57 -22.80 26.38
N THR A 185 -19.44 -22.53 27.35
CA THR A 185 -19.08 -22.41 28.77
C THR A 185 -20.01 -23.23 29.66
N ASN A 186 -19.46 -23.89 30.66
CA ASN A 186 -20.21 -24.48 31.78
C ASN A 186 -19.44 -24.30 33.11
N ALA A 187 -19.88 -24.95 34.18
CA ALA A 187 -19.24 -24.85 35.50
C ALA A 187 -17.86 -25.56 35.60
N LYS A 188 -17.45 -26.33 34.57
CA LYS A 188 -16.16 -27.02 34.48
C LYS A 188 -15.12 -26.25 33.66
N GLY A 189 -15.55 -25.28 32.84
CA GLY A 189 -14.65 -24.41 32.08
C GLY A 189 -15.32 -23.78 30.87
N GLU A 190 -14.49 -23.11 30.05
CA GLU A 190 -14.86 -22.59 28.74
C GLU A 190 -13.98 -23.19 27.64
N ARG A 191 -14.54 -23.27 26.43
CA ARG A 191 -13.81 -23.62 25.21
C ARG A 191 -14.28 -22.71 24.08
N TRP A 192 -13.36 -22.34 23.22
CA TRP A 192 -13.62 -21.49 22.04
C TRP A 192 -13.58 -22.35 20.77
N SER A 193 -14.37 -21.97 19.77
CA SER A 193 -14.20 -22.49 18.41
C SER A 193 -13.00 -21.84 17.75
N GLU A 194 -12.50 -22.44 16.67
CA GLU A 194 -11.70 -21.70 15.70
C GLU A 194 -12.49 -20.50 15.14
N PRO A 195 -11.80 -19.42 14.72
CA PRO A 195 -12.43 -18.30 14.03
C PRO A 195 -12.92 -18.72 12.64
N VAL A 196 -14.06 -18.19 12.20
CA VAL A 196 -14.51 -18.30 10.82
C VAL A 196 -14.89 -16.95 10.24
N GLU A 197 -14.48 -16.71 9.00
CA GLU A 197 -14.80 -15.47 8.30
C GLU A 197 -16.20 -15.47 7.70
N LEU A 198 -16.88 -14.33 7.86
CA LEU A 198 -18.01 -13.94 7.03
C LEU A 198 -17.57 -12.86 6.05
N THR A 199 -17.41 -13.23 4.78
CA THR A 199 -17.18 -12.26 3.71
C THR A 199 -18.43 -12.05 2.88
N LEU A 200 -18.70 -10.80 2.51
CA LEU A 200 -19.64 -10.48 1.45
C LEU A 200 -18.87 -10.51 0.13
N GLU A 201 -19.21 -11.48 -0.73
CA GLU A 201 -19.01 -11.34 -2.15
C GLU A 201 -19.83 -10.14 -2.62
N HIS A 202 -19.13 -9.07 -2.95
CA HIS A 202 -19.72 -8.03 -3.75
C HIS A 202 -20.04 -8.67 -5.10
N SER A 203 -21.34 -8.84 -5.40
CA SER A 203 -21.74 -9.14 -6.77
C SER A 203 -21.13 -8.10 -7.69
N PRO A 204 -20.69 -8.45 -8.92
CA PRO A 204 -20.13 -7.51 -9.89
C PRO A 204 -21.23 -6.60 -10.49
N THR A 205 -21.90 -5.87 -9.59
CA THR A 205 -23.02 -4.94 -9.78
C THR A 205 -22.92 -3.69 -8.88
N ARG A 206 -21.72 -3.34 -8.39
CA ARG A 206 -21.06 -2.30 -9.18
C ARG A 206 -20.67 -3.00 -10.47
N GLN A 207 -21.26 -2.59 -11.58
CA GLN A 207 -20.58 -2.70 -12.88
C GLN A 207 -19.12 -2.41 -12.57
N LYS A 208 -18.19 -3.38 -12.71
CA LYS A 208 -16.77 -3.16 -12.36
C LYS A 208 -16.44 -1.86 -13.07
N ASP A 209 -16.30 -0.76 -12.31
CA ASP A 209 -16.36 0.57 -12.91
C ASP A 209 -15.09 0.60 -13.75
N ILE A 210 -15.22 0.33 -15.07
CA ILE A 210 -14.06 0.14 -15.93
C ILE A 210 -13.57 1.55 -16.16
N PHE A 211 -12.72 1.98 -15.24
CA PHE A 211 -12.05 3.22 -15.36
C PHE A 211 -11.06 3.09 -16.51
N PHE A 212 -11.02 4.14 -17.31
CA PHE A 212 -10.05 4.28 -18.36
C PHE A 212 -9.25 5.55 -18.08
N ALA A 213 -7.99 5.51 -18.46
CA ALA A 213 -7.15 6.69 -18.56
C ALA A 213 -7.35 7.35 -19.94
N VAL A 214 -7.26 8.68 -20.02
CA VAL A 214 -7.09 9.38 -21.32
C VAL A 214 -5.68 9.19 -21.86
N GLY A 215 -4.71 9.09 -20.95
CA GLY A 215 -3.34 8.68 -21.16
C GLY A 215 -2.68 8.42 -19.81
N LYS A 216 -1.49 7.83 -19.81
CA LYS A 216 -0.72 7.51 -18.60
C LYS A 216 0.67 8.11 -18.71
N VAL A 217 1.08 8.91 -17.75
CA VAL A 217 2.38 9.60 -17.77
C VAL A 217 3.06 9.41 -16.42
N ALA A 218 4.33 9.01 -16.44
CA ALA A 218 5.15 8.88 -15.24
C ALA A 218 6.39 9.78 -15.34
N LEU A 219 6.69 10.49 -14.26
CA LEU A 219 8.02 11.07 -14.02
C LEU A 219 8.66 10.32 -12.86
N ILE A 220 9.86 9.79 -13.11
CA ILE A 220 10.59 8.92 -12.19
C ILE A 220 11.99 9.52 -12.06
N ILE A 221 12.35 9.97 -10.85
CA ILE A 221 13.66 10.60 -10.58
C ILE A 221 14.42 9.78 -9.53
N GLY A 222 15.70 9.49 -9.79
CA GLY A 222 16.61 8.83 -8.85
C GLY A 222 17.87 9.66 -8.64
N ASN A 223 18.02 10.28 -7.47
CA ASN A 223 19.20 11.06 -7.14
C ASN A 223 20.13 10.23 -6.25
N ASN A 224 21.34 9.96 -6.74
CA ASN A 224 22.30 9.02 -6.18
C ASN A 224 23.66 9.66 -5.84
N CYS A 225 24.19 10.48 -6.75
CA CYS A 225 25.54 11.04 -6.72
C CYS A 225 25.55 12.49 -6.20
N TYR A 226 25.43 12.67 -4.88
CA TYR A 226 25.34 13.99 -4.25
C TYR A 226 26.70 14.67 -4.12
N LEU A 227 26.78 15.94 -4.50
CA LEU A 227 28.03 16.71 -4.48
C LEU A 227 28.52 17.05 -3.07
N LYS A 228 27.61 17.07 -2.08
CA LYS A 228 27.84 17.60 -0.71
C LYS A 228 27.18 16.77 0.39
N HIS A 229 26.62 15.60 0.06
CA HIS A 229 25.92 14.70 0.99
C HIS A 229 26.35 13.26 0.69
N PRO A 230 26.07 12.27 1.56
CA PRO A 230 26.40 10.88 1.28
C PRO A 230 25.72 10.40 -0.01
N ASN A 231 26.45 9.69 -0.86
CA ASN A 231 25.86 8.98 -1.99
C ASN A 231 24.97 7.83 -1.51
N LEU A 232 24.03 7.45 -2.36
CA LEU A 232 23.20 6.26 -2.22
C LEU A 232 23.66 5.18 -3.19
N LEU A 233 22.96 4.05 -3.23
CA LEU A 233 23.29 2.92 -4.10
C LEU A 233 22.07 2.45 -4.90
N ALA A 234 20.92 2.31 -4.24
CA ALA A 234 19.71 1.75 -4.83
C ALA A 234 18.94 2.62 -5.84
N PRO A 235 18.90 3.98 -5.75
CA PRO A 235 18.04 4.81 -6.60
C PRO A 235 18.16 4.53 -8.10
N VAL A 236 19.35 4.22 -8.61
CA VAL A 236 19.57 3.91 -10.03
C VAL A 236 18.83 2.63 -10.44
N VAL A 237 18.98 1.56 -9.65
CA VAL A 237 18.32 0.26 -9.91
C VAL A 237 16.81 0.38 -9.74
N ASP A 238 16.35 1.07 -8.71
CA ASP A 238 14.92 1.18 -8.41
C ASP A 238 14.16 1.98 -9.49
N VAL A 239 14.75 3.07 -10.00
CA VAL A 239 14.22 3.82 -11.14
C VAL A 239 14.17 2.95 -12.39
N TYR A 240 15.20 2.15 -12.64
CA TYR A 240 15.26 1.26 -13.81
C TYR A 240 14.19 0.17 -13.74
N GLU A 241 14.05 -0.54 -12.62
CA GLU A 241 13.01 -1.55 -12.42
C GLU A 241 11.62 -0.94 -12.58
N LEU A 242 11.34 0.19 -11.91
CA LEU A 242 10.03 0.83 -11.94
C LEU A 242 9.65 1.33 -13.35
N SER A 243 10.61 1.89 -14.10
CA SER A 243 10.40 2.32 -15.49
C SER A 243 9.91 1.15 -16.35
N ASN A 244 10.62 0.02 -16.29
CA ASN A 244 10.27 -1.21 -17.00
C ASN A 244 8.89 -1.76 -16.62
N PHE A 245 8.44 -1.62 -15.37
CA PHE A 245 7.09 -2.03 -14.96
C PHE A 245 6.00 -1.07 -15.45
N LEU A 246 6.22 0.24 -15.35
CA LEU A 246 5.24 1.23 -15.79
C LEU A 246 5.10 1.27 -17.32
N GLU A 247 6.17 1.02 -18.05
CA GLU A 247 6.12 0.79 -19.50
C GLU A 247 5.29 -0.45 -19.87
N LYS A 248 5.38 -1.56 -19.12
CA LYS A 248 4.49 -2.72 -19.32
C LYS A 248 3.01 -2.38 -19.07
N LEU A 249 2.75 -1.33 -18.30
CA LEU A 249 1.41 -0.79 -17.98
C LEU A 249 0.99 0.37 -18.91
N GLU A 250 1.67 0.58 -20.04
CA GLU A 250 1.36 1.62 -21.04
C GLU A 250 1.55 3.08 -20.56
N PHE A 251 2.41 3.32 -19.56
CA PHE A 251 2.84 4.69 -19.24
C PHE A 251 3.86 5.21 -20.26
N CYS A 252 3.73 6.48 -20.64
CA CYS A 252 4.83 7.28 -21.17
C CYS A 252 5.73 7.66 -19.98
N VAL A 253 6.92 7.07 -19.91
CA VAL A 253 7.84 7.22 -18.77
C VAL A 253 8.94 8.22 -19.11
N ILE A 254 9.13 9.20 -18.22
CA ILE A 254 10.30 10.08 -18.17
C ILE A 254 11.14 9.62 -16.97
N SER A 255 12.22 8.89 -17.23
CA SER A 255 13.12 8.37 -16.19
C SER A 255 14.43 9.15 -16.20
N LEU A 256 14.81 9.71 -15.06
CA LEU A 256 15.96 10.61 -14.96
C LEU A 256 16.78 10.30 -13.70
N VAL A 257 18.10 10.24 -13.86
CA VAL A 257 19.02 10.06 -12.74
C VAL A 257 19.90 11.29 -12.52
N ASP A 258 20.28 11.52 -11.27
CA ASP A 258 21.26 12.53 -10.81
C ASP A 258 20.97 13.96 -11.29
N LEU A 259 19.83 14.51 -10.86
CA LEU A 259 19.37 15.85 -11.24
C LEU A 259 19.70 16.93 -10.19
N THR A 260 20.20 18.07 -10.67
CA THR A 260 20.32 19.33 -9.91
C THR A 260 18.96 19.98 -9.64
N HIS A 261 18.92 20.98 -8.75
CA HIS A 261 17.69 21.70 -8.41
C HIS A 261 16.98 22.26 -9.64
N SER A 262 17.73 22.92 -10.53
CA SER A 262 17.22 23.49 -11.76
C SER A 262 16.67 22.41 -12.70
N GLU A 263 17.39 21.29 -12.84
CA GLU A 263 16.98 20.19 -13.71
C GLU A 263 15.72 19.49 -13.19
N MET A 264 15.59 19.28 -11.88
CA MET A 264 14.38 18.73 -11.26
C MET A 264 13.17 19.65 -11.52
N LEU A 265 13.33 20.97 -11.39
CA LEU A 265 12.25 21.92 -11.69
C LEU A 265 11.81 21.85 -13.16
N ILE A 266 12.76 21.76 -14.10
CA ILE A 266 12.47 21.61 -15.54
C ILE A 266 11.75 20.29 -15.81
N ALA A 267 12.25 19.18 -15.26
CA ALA A 267 11.64 17.85 -15.41
C ALA A 267 10.20 17.82 -14.88
N VAL A 268 9.96 18.36 -13.68
CA VAL A 268 8.63 18.48 -13.09
C VAL A 268 7.71 19.34 -13.95
N ASN A 269 8.17 20.49 -14.43
CA ASN A 269 7.38 21.37 -15.30
C ASN A 269 7.04 20.69 -16.64
N LYS A 270 7.97 19.93 -17.24
CA LYS A 270 7.71 19.16 -18.47
C LYS A 270 6.73 18.02 -18.23
N PHE A 271 6.86 17.27 -17.14
CA PHE A 271 5.87 16.28 -16.72
C PHE A 271 4.46 16.87 -16.57
N LEU A 272 4.33 18.02 -15.89
CA LEU A 272 3.05 18.73 -15.74
C LEU A 272 2.45 19.18 -17.09
N GLN A 273 3.28 19.49 -18.10
CA GLN A 273 2.81 19.83 -19.46
C GLN A 273 2.19 18.63 -20.19
N PHE A 274 2.60 17.39 -19.87
CA PHE A 274 2.00 16.16 -20.44
C PHE A 274 0.73 15.70 -19.70
N LEU A 275 0.44 16.23 -18.51
CA LEU A 275 -0.81 15.95 -17.80
C LEU A 275 -1.96 16.82 -18.34
N ASP A 276 -3.14 16.22 -18.44
CA ASP A 276 -4.39 16.87 -18.86
C ASP A 276 -5.61 16.16 -18.22
N ASN A 277 -6.81 16.66 -18.52
CA ASN A 277 -8.08 16.14 -18.02
C ASN A 277 -8.22 14.63 -18.30
N GLY A 278 -8.38 13.84 -17.24
CA GLY A 278 -8.52 12.39 -17.36
C GLY A 278 -7.23 11.59 -17.52
N VAL A 279 -6.05 12.23 -17.56
CA VAL A 279 -4.74 11.54 -17.55
C VAL A 279 -4.46 10.94 -16.17
N TYR A 280 -3.75 9.82 -16.14
CA TYR A 280 -3.19 9.23 -14.92
C TYR A 280 -1.74 9.71 -14.78
N GLY A 281 -1.49 10.56 -13.79
CA GLY A 281 -0.15 11.05 -13.48
C GLY A 281 0.46 10.26 -12.33
N LEU A 282 1.63 9.66 -12.56
CA LEU A 282 2.46 9.05 -11.53
C LEU A 282 3.75 9.85 -11.37
N PHE A 283 4.10 10.17 -10.13
CA PHE A 283 5.37 10.77 -9.78
C PHE A 283 6.09 9.86 -8.78
N TYR A 284 7.31 9.43 -9.11
CA TYR A 284 8.18 8.65 -8.23
C TYR A 284 9.49 9.41 -8.01
N TYR A 285 9.97 9.40 -6.77
CA TYR A 285 11.29 9.91 -6.42
C TYR A 285 11.99 8.97 -5.43
N ALA A 286 13.22 8.58 -5.76
CA ALA A 286 14.15 7.90 -4.87
C ALA A 286 15.36 8.79 -4.59
N GLY A 287 15.72 8.93 -3.32
CA GLY A 287 16.88 9.73 -2.92
C GLY A 287 16.78 10.33 -1.52
N HIS A 288 17.67 11.28 -1.23
CA HIS A 288 17.57 12.08 -0.01
C HIS A 288 16.29 12.91 -0.03
N GLY A 289 15.62 12.92 1.11
CA GLY A 289 14.39 13.66 1.35
C GLY A 289 14.19 13.89 2.84
N TYR A 290 13.28 14.80 3.16
CA TYR A 290 12.88 15.10 4.53
C TYR A 290 11.42 15.53 4.61
N GLU A 291 10.82 15.38 5.79
CA GLU A 291 9.47 15.86 6.07
C GLU A 291 9.49 16.88 7.22
N ARG A 292 8.60 17.87 7.14
CA ARG A 292 8.29 18.73 8.28
C ARG A 292 6.83 19.18 8.25
N SER A 293 6.06 18.78 9.27
CA SER A 293 4.63 19.11 9.41
C SER A 293 3.82 18.71 8.16
N GLY A 294 3.98 17.46 7.69
CA GLY A 294 3.33 16.94 6.49
C GLY A 294 3.90 17.42 5.15
N ARG A 295 4.78 18.44 5.13
CA ARG A 295 5.44 18.90 3.90
C ARG A 295 6.66 18.03 3.60
N ASN A 296 6.67 17.41 2.43
CA ASN A 296 7.73 16.52 1.96
C ASN A 296 8.61 17.27 0.95
N TYR A 297 9.92 17.10 1.08
CA TYR A 297 10.93 17.77 0.27
C TYR A 297 11.91 16.76 -0.30
N MET A 298 12.20 16.90 -1.59
CA MET A 298 13.19 16.11 -2.32
C MET A 298 14.46 16.93 -2.44
N VAL A 299 15.61 16.31 -2.16
CA VAL A 299 16.92 16.97 -2.11
C VAL A 299 17.65 16.72 -3.45
N PRO A 300 17.97 17.76 -4.23
CA PRO A 300 18.76 17.61 -5.46
C PRO A 300 20.23 17.27 -5.20
N ILE A 301 20.95 16.76 -6.20
CA ILE A 301 22.36 16.36 -6.03
C ILE A 301 23.31 17.53 -5.69
N ASP A 302 22.97 18.76 -6.09
CA ASP A 302 23.77 19.97 -5.89
C ASP A 302 23.45 20.73 -4.59
N ALA A 303 22.48 20.23 -3.81
CA ALA A 303 22.01 20.85 -2.58
C ALA A 303 23.16 21.21 -1.62
N PRO A 304 23.18 22.44 -1.06
CA PRO A 304 24.22 22.84 -0.11
C PRO A 304 24.15 22.02 1.20
N GLN A 305 25.21 22.12 2.01
CA GLN A 305 25.23 21.52 3.34
C GLN A 305 25.49 22.63 4.38
N PRO A 306 24.52 22.96 5.26
CA PRO A 306 23.14 22.45 5.29
C PRO A 306 22.28 22.99 4.13
N TYR A 307 21.24 22.25 3.76
CA TYR A 307 20.19 22.72 2.83
C TYR A 307 18.99 23.34 3.55
N ARG A 308 18.17 24.03 2.76
CA ARG A 308 16.91 24.69 3.15
C ARG A 308 15.79 24.33 2.18
N PRO A 309 14.51 24.62 2.53
CA PRO A 309 13.38 24.45 1.61
C PRO A 309 13.51 25.18 0.26
N GLU A 310 14.30 26.25 0.19
CA GLU A 310 14.62 26.99 -1.06
C GLU A 310 15.67 26.28 -1.95
N ASN A 311 16.25 25.17 -1.50
CA ASN A 311 17.18 24.35 -2.27
C ASN A 311 16.58 22.96 -2.58
N CYS A 312 15.28 22.77 -2.34
CA CYS A 312 14.62 21.47 -2.34
C CYS A 312 13.23 21.55 -2.96
N ILE A 313 12.82 20.47 -3.63
CA ILE A 313 11.56 20.46 -4.37
C ILE A 313 10.42 20.01 -3.44
N SER A 314 9.43 20.89 -3.21
CA SER A 314 8.26 20.56 -2.39
C SER A 314 7.26 19.68 -3.15
N VAL A 315 7.06 18.46 -2.68
CA VAL A 315 6.15 17.46 -3.30
C VAL A 315 4.69 17.94 -3.31
N GLN A 316 4.27 18.72 -2.30
CA GLN A 316 2.91 19.24 -2.24
C GLN A 316 2.66 20.32 -3.32
N LYS A 317 3.68 21.12 -3.71
CA LYS A 317 3.57 22.02 -4.87
C LYS A 317 3.32 21.21 -6.17
N ILE A 318 4.02 20.09 -6.34
CA ILE A 318 3.84 19.18 -7.50
C ILE A 318 2.41 18.65 -7.54
N LEU A 319 1.93 18.04 -6.44
CA LEU A 319 0.57 17.49 -6.42
C LEU A 319 -0.50 18.58 -6.67
N GLN A 320 -0.34 19.77 -6.10
CA GLN A 320 -1.25 20.89 -6.37
C GLN A 320 -1.31 21.20 -7.87
N LYS A 321 -0.15 21.26 -8.54
CA LYS A 321 -0.07 21.46 -9.99
C LYS A 321 -0.66 20.29 -10.78
N MET A 322 -0.46 19.03 -10.36
CA MET A 322 -1.12 17.88 -11.00
C MET A 322 -2.66 17.96 -10.89
N GLN A 323 -3.18 18.36 -9.72
CA GLN A 323 -4.62 18.61 -9.52
C GLN A 323 -5.16 19.76 -10.40
N GLU A 324 -4.37 20.82 -10.63
CA GLU A 324 -4.72 21.92 -11.53
C GLU A 324 -4.91 21.44 -12.99
N ARG A 325 -4.21 20.38 -13.41
CA ARG A 325 -4.35 19.74 -14.73
C ARG A 325 -5.56 18.79 -14.87
N ARG A 326 -6.39 18.64 -13.82
CA ARG A 326 -7.63 17.80 -13.82
C ARG A 326 -7.40 16.32 -14.16
N THR A 327 -6.25 15.78 -13.79
CA THR A 327 -5.95 14.34 -13.87
C THR A 327 -7.03 13.48 -13.21
N ALA A 328 -7.31 12.30 -13.79
CA ALA A 328 -8.23 11.34 -13.20
C ALA A 328 -7.61 10.54 -12.04
N LEU A 329 -6.28 10.45 -12.00
CA LEU A 329 -5.53 9.78 -10.94
C LEU A 329 -4.19 10.50 -10.73
N ASN A 330 -3.85 10.74 -9.46
CA ASN A 330 -2.56 11.27 -9.04
C ASN A 330 -1.91 10.28 -8.06
N VAL A 331 -0.85 9.61 -8.49
CA VAL A 331 -0.05 8.72 -7.63
C VAL A 331 1.29 9.39 -7.35
N VAL A 332 1.64 9.50 -6.07
CA VAL A 332 2.93 10.03 -5.62
C VAL A 332 3.60 8.96 -4.77
N LEU A 333 4.74 8.46 -5.24
CA LEU A 333 5.53 7.44 -4.55
C LEU A 333 6.86 8.09 -4.11
N LEU A 334 7.14 8.09 -2.80
CA LEU A 334 8.36 8.68 -2.25
C LEU A 334 9.18 7.61 -1.55
N ASP A 335 10.32 7.26 -2.16
CA ASP A 335 11.34 6.38 -1.60
C ASP A 335 12.45 7.21 -0.96
N THR A 336 12.12 7.83 0.17
CA THR A 336 12.99 8.75 0.89
C THR A 336 12.85 8.59 2.39
N CYS A 337 13.90 9.00 3.11
CA CYS A 337 13.77 9.37 4.52
C CYS A 337 12.70 10.47 4.70
N ARG A 338 12.03 10.45 5.86
CA ARG A 338 11.03 11.45 6.27
C ARG A 338 11.34 11.99 7.68
N LYS A 339 12.61 11.95 8.07
CA LYS A 339 13.14 12.62 9.27
C LYS A 339 13.05 14.13 9.11
N TRP A 340 12.94 14.83 10.24
CA TRP A 340 12.97 16.29 10.28
C TRP A 340 14.41 16.81 10.07
N TYR A 341 14.57 17.74 9.12
CA TYR A 341 15.81 18.48 8.88
C TYR A 341 15.65 19.98 9.21
N ASN A 342 16.70 20.56 9.81
CA ASN A 342 16.92 22.00 10.05
C ASN A 342 15.74 22.79 10.66
N ALA A 343 15.74 22.91 12.00
CA ALA A 343 14.61 23.42 12.78
C ALA A 343 14.25 24.90 12.54
N ASP A 344 15.22 25.75 12.20
CA ASP A 344 15.01 27.20 12.17
C ASP A 344 14.51 27.73 10.81
N CYS A 345 14.38 26.84 9.81
CA CYS A 345 13.97 27.24 8.46
C CYS A 345 12.44 27.42 8.33
N ALA A 346 12.02 28.45 7.60
CA ALA A 346 10.62 28.68 7.27
C ALA A 346 10.09 27.60 6.30
N LEU A 347 8.84 27.17 6.50
CA LEU A 347 8.19 26.19 5.63
C LEU A 347 7.68 26.82 4.34
N SER A 348 7.78 26.12 3.22
CA SER A 348 7.24 26.58 1.94
C SER A 348 5.74 26.87 2.04
N LYS A 349 5.33 27.99 1.41
CA LYS A 349 3.91 28.32 1.20
C LYS A 349 3.32 27.28 0.23
N VAL A 350 2.21 26.67 0.64
CA VAL A 350 1.49 25.62 -0.10
C VAL A 350 0.01 25.92 0.07
N ASN A 351 -0.76 25.91 -1.02
CA ASN A 351 -2.21 26.14 -0.95
C ASN A 351 -2.93 24.85 -0.51
N PRO A 352 -4.13 24.95 0.11
CA PRO A 352 -4.94 23.78 0.40
C PRO A 352 -5.25 22.98 -0.87
N LEU A 353 -4.95 21.67 -0.84
CA LEU A 353 -5.29 20.75 -1.92
C LEU A 353 -6.81 20.66 -2.06
N LYS A 354 -7.30 20.53 -3.30
CA LYS A 354 -8.74 20.42 -3.57
C LYS A 354 -9.20 18.97 -3.30
N PRO A 355 -10.41 18.77 -2.75
CA PRO A 355 -10.92 17.44 -2.40
C PRO A 355 -11.48 16.71 -3.63
N PHE A 356 -10.64 16.50 -4.66
CA PHE A 356 -11.03 15.85 -5.91
C PHE A 356 -11.19 14.33 -5.81
N GLY A 357 -10.77 13.70 -4.70
CA GLY A 357 -10.99 12.27 -4.47
C GLY A 357 -10.21 11.33 -5.40
N ASN A 358 -9.06 11.79 -5.91
CA ASN A 358 -8.26 11.16 -6.96
C ASN A 358 -6.75 11.03 -6.63
N THR A 359 -6.35 11.25 -5.38
CA THR A 359 -4.93 11.24 -4.95
C THR A 359 -4.58 9.99 -4.15
N VAL A 360 -3.39 9.43 -4.39
CA VAL A 360 -2.74 8.38 -3.59
C VAL A 360 -1.29 8.76 -3.34
N TYR A 361 -0.85 8.74 -2.09
CA TYR A 361 0.55 8.73 -1.68
C TYR A 361 0.94 7.34 -1.18
N GLY A 362 2.08 6.84 -1.65
CA GLY A 362 2.81 5.72 -1.02
C GLY A 362 4.17 6.23 -0.56
N TYR A 363 4.39 6.26 0.76
CA TYR A 363 5.67 6.63 1.34
C TYR A 363 6.41 5.37 1.77
N ALA A 364 7.66 5.19 1.35
CA ALA A 364 8.48 4.04 1.71
C ALA A 364 8.65 3.85 3.22
N THR A 365 8.60 4.95 3.98
CA THR A 365 8.69 4.97 5.45
C THR A 365 7.67 5.93 6.06
N CYS A 366 7.48 5.89 7.38
CA CYS A 366 6.53 6.72 8.12
C CYS A 366 7.12 8.10 8.52
N GLU A 367 6.28 9.01 9.02
CA GLU A 367 6.74 10.35 9.44
C GLU A 367 7.80 10.24 10.56
N ASN A 368 8.88 11.02 10.44
CA ASN A 368 10.07 10.99 11.30
C ASN A 368 10.94 9.72 11.24
N ALA A 369 10.75 8.84 10.24
CA ALA A 369 11.57 7.64 10.04
C ALA A 369 12.52 7.72 8.83
N GLU A 370 13.44 6.75 8.76
CA GLU A 370 14.35 6.51 7.62
C GLU A 370 13.73 5.50 6.65
N ALA A 371 14.08 5.63 5.37
CA ALA A 371 13.96 4.55 4.39
C ALA A 371 15.36 3.99 4.13
N TYR A 372 15.48 2.69 3.91
CA TYR A 372 16.77 2.01 3.71
C TYR A 372 16.82 1.24 2.41
N GLU A 373 18.06 1.11 1.92
CA GLU A 373 18.46 0.24 0.81
C GLU A 373 19.12 -1.04 1.35
N VAL A 374 19.02 -2.12 0.59
CA VAL A 374 19.68 -3.40 0.88
C VAL A 374 20.72 -3.68 -0.19
N GLN A 375 21.92 -4.09 0.23
CA GLN A 375 22.92 -4.71 -0.65
C GLN A 375 22.72 -6.23 -0.61
N ASP A 376 22.48 -6.84 -1.77
CA ASP A 376 22.47 -8.29 -1.95
C ASP A 376 23.47 -8.67 -3.06
N GLY A 377 24.60 -9.24 -2.64
CA GLY A 377 25.77 -9.46 -3.49
C GLY A 377 26.26 -8.15 -4.12
N ASP A 378 26.31 -8.13 -5.45
CA ASP A 378 26.73 -6.97 -6.25
C ASP A 378 25.55 -6.07 -6.69
N SER A 379 24.34 -6.32 -6.20
CA SER A 379 23.14 -5.56 -6.52
C SER A 379 22.61 -4.82 -5.28
N SER A 380 22.02 -3.65 -5.49
CA SER A 380 21.31 -2.93 -4.43
C SER A 380 19.93 -2.48 -4.88
N SER A 381 18.97 -2.48 -3.96
CA SER A 381 17.61 -2.02 -4.21
C SER A 381 17.00 -1.49 -2.92
N GLY A 382 16.12 -0.49 -3.04
CA GLY A 382 15.33 0.03 -1.94
C GLY A 382 14.42 -1.05 -1.38
N ILE A 383 14.23 -1.05 -0.06
CA ILE A 383 13.26 -1.94 0.58
C ILE A 383 11.87 -1.74 -0.05
N PHE A 384 11.46 -0.50 -0.30
CA PHE A 384 10.15 -0.22 -0.86
C PHE A 384 10.03 -0.75 -2.30
N MET A 385 11.03 -0.55 -3.17
CA MET A 385 11.02 -1.13 -4.52
C MET A 385 10.99 -2.66 -4.52
N THR A 386 11.79 -3.27 -3.63
CA THR A 386 11.89 -4.74 -3.48
C THR A 386 10.54 -5.42 -3.26
N TYR A 387 9.60 -4.72 -2.61
CA TYR A 387 8.23 -5.19 -2.39
C TYR A 387 7.24 -4.64 -3.43
N LEU A 388 7.36 -3.37 -3.84
CA LEU A 388 6.49 -2.74 -4.86
C LEU A 388 6.48 -3.54 -6.18
N LYS A 389 7.65 -4.00 -6.63
CA LYS A 389 7.77 -4.75 -7.90
C LYS A 389 7.02 -6.07 -7.96
N LYS A 390 6.64 -6.65 -6.80
CA LYS A 390 5.84 -7.87 -6.72
C LYS A 390 4.38 -7.63 -7.10
N HIS A 391 3.84 -6.44 -6.77
CA HIS A 391 2.41 -6.14 -6.83
C HIS A 391 2.02 -5.09 -7.88
N ILE A 392 2.97 -4.29 -8.37
CA ILE A 392 2.68 -3.15 -9.26
C ILE A 392 1.93 -3.51 -10.55
N LEU A 393 2.10 -4.74 -11.07
CA LEU A 393 1.42 -5.23 -12.26
C LEU A 393 0.02 -5.82 -12.01
N GLU A 394 -0.45 -5.90 -10.76
CA GLU A 394 -1.72 -6.55 -10.43
C GLU A 394 -2.95 -5.73 -10.87
N GLU A 395 -4.04 -6.41 -11.23
CA GLU A 395 -5.31 -5.76 -11.62
C GLU A 395 -6.14 -5.32 -10.40
N LYS A 396 -5.52 -4.52 -9.52
CA LYS A 396 -6.08 -4.02 -8.26
C LYS A 396 -6.15 -2.50 -8.23
N LYS A 397 -7.10 -1.95 -7.47
CA LYS A 397 -7.14 -0.52 -7.12
C LYS A 397 -5.78 -0.13 -6.51
N VAL A 398 -5.21 1.03 -6.89
CA VAL A 398 -3.87 1.44 -6.46
C VAL A 398 -3.69 1.39 -4.93
N THR A 399 -4.73 1.73 -4.15
CA THR A 399 -4.65 1.67 -2.68
C THR A 399 -4.52 0.22 -2.17
N HIS A 400 -5.26 -0.73 -2.74
CA HIS A 400 -5.16 -2.13 -2.33
C HIS A 400 -3.81 -2.75 -2.75
N MET A 401 -3.30 -2.40 -3.95
CA MET A 401 -1.96 -2.81 -4.38
C MET A 401 -0.89 -2.32 -3.41
N LEU A 402 -0.98 -1.07 -2.94
CA LEU A 402 -0.07 -0.53 -1.92
C LEU A 402 -0.31 -1.14 -0.53
N GLU A 403 -1.53 -1.57 -0.20
CA GLU A 403 -1.84 -2.32 1.03
C GLU A 403 -1.16 -3.71 1.01
N ASP A 404 -1.14 -4.41 -0.13
CA ASP A 404 -0.38 -5.66 -0.29
C ASP A 404 1.13 -5.44 -0.05
N VAL A 405 1.71 -4.38 -0.64
CA VAL A 405 3.12 -3.99 -0.43
C VAL A 405 3.41 -3.68 1.05
N LEU A 406 2.49 -2.96 1.73
CA LEU A 406 2.58 -2.64 3.15
C LEU A 406 2.54 -3.90 4.03
N GLU A 407 1.64 -4.84 3.74
CA GLU A 407 1.53 -6.10 4.47
C GLU A 407 2.79 -6.95 4.31
N ASP A 408 3.34 -7.06 3.10
CA ASP A 408 4.54 -7.86 2.85
C ASP A 408 5.80 -7.25 3.48
N ILE A 409 5.98 -5.92 3.43
CA ILE A 409 7.04 -5.23 4.20
C ILE A 409 6.88 -5.50 5.71
N GLY A 410 5.64 -5.45 6.22
CA GLY A 410 5.32 -5.70 7.62
C GLY A 410 5.47 -7.16 8.07
N ARG A 411 5.58 -8.11 7.14
CA ARG A 411 5.83 -9.55 7.40
C ARG A 411 7.31 -9.91 7.40
N ASP A 412 8.19 -9.09 6.83
CA ASP A 412 9.63 -9.38 6.74
C ASP A 412 10.33 -9.19 8.11
N PRO A 413 10.87 -10.27 8.72
CA PRO A 413 11.57 -10.18 10.00
C PRO A 413 12.86 -9.34 9.95
N LEU A 414 13.46 -9.13 8.77
CA LEU A 414 14.67 -8.32 8.61
C LEU A 414 14.37 -6.82 8.60
N ILE A 415 13.15 -6.44 8.22
CA ILE A 415 12.71 -5.03 8.06
C ILE A 415 11.83 -4.57 9.22
N THR A 416 11.07 -5.49 9.83
CA THR A 416 10.17 -5.22 10.96
C THR A 416 10.85 -4.38 12.05
N GLY A 417 10.28 -3.21 12.34
CA GLY A 417 10.79 -2.27 13.35
C GLY A 417 11.89 -1.30 12.87
N LYS A 418 12.37 -1.43 11.63
CA LYS A 418 13.30 -0.46 10.99
C LYS A 418 12.56 0.51 10.09
N GLN A 419 11.76 -0.01 9.16
CA GLN A 419 11.02 0.75 8.16
C GLN A 419 9.56 0.28 8.14
N VAL A 420 8.63 1.23 8.07
CA VAL A 420 7.19 0.98 7.99
C VAL A 420 6.62 1.91 6.95
N MET A 421 6.15 1.35 5.84
CA MET A 421 5.50 2.09 4.76
C MET A 421 4.25 2.83 5.26
N GLU A 422 3.94 3.99 4.68
CA GLU A 422 2.72 4.75 4.99
C GLU A 422 1.92 5.02 3.71
N ILE A 423 0.60 4.85 3.76
CA ILE A 423 -0.32 5.14 2.65
C ILE A 423 -1.23 6.30 3.08
N LYS A 424 -1.30 7.38 2.27
CA LYS A 424 -2.29 8.46 2.45
C LYS A 424 -3.04 8.67 1.16
N HIS A 425 -4.36 8.51 1.13
CA HIS A 425 -5.12 8.67 -0.10
C HIS A 425 -6.46 9.36 0.11
N THR A 426 -6.94 9.98 -0.96
CA THR A 426 -8.34 10.43 -1.12
C THR A 426 -9.07 9.65 -2.22
N LEU A 427 -8.39 8.71 -2.90
CA LEU A 427 -8.93 7.97 -4.05
C LEU A 427 -10.26 7.25 -3.74
N THR A 428 -11.35 7.82 -4.24
CA THR A 428 -12.74 7.34 -4.07
C THR A 428 -13.13 6.30 -5.13
N GLU A 429 -12.61 6.45 -6.34
CA GLU A 429 -12.85 5.57 -7.49
C GLU A 429 -11.92 4.34 -7.45
N SER A 430 -12.34 3.23 -8.04
CA SER A 430 -11.58 1.97 -8.04
C SER A 430 -10.51 1.91 -9.14
N ARG A 431 -9.79 3.02 -9.37
CA ARG A 431 -8.78 3.14 -10.42
C ARG A 431 -7.53 2.30 -10.12
N ALA A 432 -6.99 1.67 -11.15
CA ALA A 432 -5.83 0.79 -11.11
C ALA A 432 -4.73 1.30 -12.07
N LEU A 433 -3.46 0.97 -11.82
CA LEU A 433 -2.38 1.28 -12.78
C LEU A 433 -2.55 0.51 -14.11
N THR A 434 -3.25 -0.62 -14.03
CA THR A 434 -3.64 -1.53 -15.12
C THR A 434 -4.89 -1.09 -15.91
N ASP A 435 -5.58 -0.01 -15.52
CA ASP A 435 -6.73 0.53 -16.27
C ASP A 435 -6.37 0.81 -17.74
N ARG A 436 -7.28 0.54 -18.68
CA ARG A 436 -6.99 0.70 -20.13
C ARG A 436 -7.00 2.18 -20.55
N ILE A 437 -6.32 2.50 -21.65
CA ILE A 437 -6.40 3.84 -22.27
C ILE A 437 -7.62 3.89 -23.21
N CYS A 438 -8.52 4.86 -23.05
CA CYS A 438 -9.84 4.81 -23.73
C CYS A 438 -9.82 5.27 -25.20
N SER A 439 -9.01 6.28 -25.53
CA SER A 439 -8.75 6.73 -26.91
C SER A 439 -7.63 7.78 -26.90
N PRO A 440 -6.65 7.73 -27.81
CA PRO A 440 -5.62 8.76 -27.91
C PRO A 440 -6.19 10.04 -28.53
N GLN A 441 -6.67 10.97 -27.71
CA GLN A 441 -7.14 12.29 -28.16
C GLN A 441 -5.99 13.30 -28.39
N SER A 442 -4.73 12.84 -28.29
CA SER A 442 -3.54 13.63 -28.62
C SER A 442 -2.41 12.73 -29.13
N GLU A 443 -1.72 13.14 -30.20
CA GLU A 443 -0.51 12.46 -30.68
C GLU A 443 0.61 12.46 -29.62
N ARG A 444 0.65 13.45 -28.72
CA ARG A 444 1.67 13.55 -27.66
C ARG A 444 1.56 12.48 -26.56
N LEU A 445 0.39 11.84 -26.44
CA LEU A 445 0.13 10.73 -25.52
C LEU A 445 -0.01 9.40 -26.28
N ASN A 446 0.28 9.38 -27.60
CA ASN A 446 0.35 8.17 -28.38
C ASN A 446 1.72 7.52 -28.16
N ARG A 447 1.72 6.38 -27.46
CA ARG A 447 2.92 5.60 -27.18
C ARG A 447 3.78 5.33 -28.42
N LYS A 448 3.19 5.07 -29.59
CA LYS A 448 3.97 4.83 -30.83
C LYS A 448 4.70 6.06 -31.36
N ALA A 449 4.27 7.26 -31.00
CA ALA A 449 4.99 8.49 -31.28
C ALA A 449 6.09 8.72 -30.22
N TRP A 450 5.78 8.47 -28.95
CA TRP A 450 6.72 8.52 -27.83
C TRP A 450 7.93 7.60 -28.03
N ASP A 451 7.70 6.32 -28.33
CA ASP A 451 8.76 5.33 -28.54
C ASP A 451 9.65 5.74 -29.73
N LYS A 452 9.02 6.18 -30.83
CA LYS A 452 9.71 6.63 -32.06
C LYS A 452 10.55 7.92 -31.88
N GLU A 453 10.20 8.79 -30.93
CA GLU A 453 11.01 9.97 -30.60
C GLU A 453 12.23 9.63 -29.73
N ASN A 454 12.20 8.49 -29.03
CA ASN A 454 13.23 8.05 -28.09
C ASN A 454 14.19 6.98 -28.66
N GLU A 455 13.77 6.20 -29.65
CA GLU A 455 14.61 5.18 -30.30
C GLU A 455 15.62 5.78 -31.30
N LEU A 456 16.89 5.40 -31.17
CA LEU A 456 17.94 5.65 -32.17
C LEU A 456 18.14 4.39 -33.03
N PRO A 457 18.01 4.47 -34.37
CA PRO A 457 18.15 3.30 -35.23
C PRO A 457 19.61 2.83 -35.32
N LYS A 458 19.82 1.51 -35.33
CA LYS A 458 21.13 0.89 -35.54
C LYS A 458 21.82 1.42 -36.80
N GLN A 459 23.14 1.55 -36.75
CA GLN A 459 23.96 2.05 -37.84
C GLN A 459 25.05 1.04 -38.18
N ILE A 460 25.41 0.94 -39.46
CA ILE A 460 26.53 0.12 -39.91
C ILE A 460 27.62 1.06 -40.43
N LEU A 461 28.80 0.97 -39.84
CA LEU A 461 29.98 1.73 -40.23
C LEU A 461 30.97 0.81 -40.95
N LEU A 462 31.32 1.17 -42.19
CA LEU A 462 32.29 0.47 -43.02
C LEU A 462 33.62 1.23 -43.03
N PHE A 463 34.67 0.59 -42.52
CA PHE A 463 36.04 1.11 -42.57
C PHE A 463 36.66 0.89 -43.96
N SER A 464 37.68 1.69 -44.31
CA SER A 464 38.36 1.62 -45.61
C SER A 464 39.12 0.29 -45.76
N CYS A 465 39.61 -0.27 -44.66
CA CYS A 465 40.14 -1.63 -44.58
C CYS A 465 39.09 -2.74 -44.68
N GLY A 466 37.82 -2.44 -44.99
CA GLY A 466 36.75 -3.41 -45.23
C GLY A 466 36.15 -4.08 -43.98
N VAL A 467 36.44 -3.57 -42.78
CA VAL A 467 35.79 -4.01 -41.53
C VAL A 467 34.44 -3.33 -41.39
N GLU A 468 33.41 -4.08 -41.01
CA GLU A 468 32.06 -3.56 -40.72
C GLU A 468 31.76 -3.66 -39.23
N VAL A 469 31.29 -2.54 -38.66
CA VAL A 469 30.88 -2.43 -37.25
C VAL A 469 29.43 -1.95 -37.17
N GLU A 470 28.61 -2.69 -36.43
CA GLU A 470 27.29 -2.23 -35.97
C GLU A 470 27.46 -1.27 -34.79
N LEU A 471 26.84 -0.09 -34.86
CA LEU A 471 26.50 0.70 -33.68
C LEU A 471 25.04 0.45 -33.31
N SER A 472 24.79 0.12 -32.04
CA SER A 472 23.46 0.03 -31.46
C SER A 472 23.34 0.91 -30.22
N PHE A 473 22.10 1.27 -29.85
CA PHE A 473 21.81 2.32 -28.89
C PHE A 473 20.72 1.86 -27.92
N GLN A 474 21.08 1.72 -26.65
CA GLN A 474 20.17 1.34 -25.57
C GLN A 474 19.93 2.55 -24.65
N SER A 475 18.69 3.05 -24.62
CA SER A 475 18.26 4.00 -23.59
C SER A 475 18.10 3.25 -22.26
N VAL A 476 18.92 3.60 -21.27
CA VAL A 476 18.83 3.03 -19.90
C VAL A 476 17.92 3.93 -19.04
N PHE A 477 18.09 5.24 -19.18
CA PHE A 477 17.21 6.29 -18.65
C PHE A 477 16.97 7.32 -19.74
N SER A 478 15.93 8.15 -19.64
CA SER A 478 15.72 9.25 -20.58
C SER A 478 16.95 10.16 -20.70
N ASN A 479 17.78 10.31 -19.65
CA ASN A 479 19.04 11.04 -19.68
C ASN A 479 20.32 10.19 -19.73
N LEU A 480 20.24 8.90 -20.02
CA LEU A 480 21.41 8.02 -20.11
C LEU A 480 21.26 6.97 -21.21
N ILE A 481 22.19 6.99 -22.18
CA ILE A 481 22.25 6.03 -23.29
C ILE A 481 23.56 5.24 -23.23
N HIS A 482 23.47 3.93 -23.41
CA HIS A 482 24.61 3.07 -23.75
C HIS A 482 24.69 2.91 -25.26
N ILE A 483 25.91 3.04 -25.81
CA ILE A 483 26.20 2.79 -27.22
C ILE A 483 27.12 1.59 -27.29
N PHE A 484 26.70 0.58 -28.04
CA PHE A 484 27.48 -0.64 -28.27
C PHE A 484 28.08 -0.60 -29.68
N ALA A 485 29.33 -1.03 -29.80
CA ALA A 485 30.00 -1.27 -31.08
C ALA A 485 30.33 -2.75 -31.22
N ARG A 486 29.83 -3.38 -32.28
CA ARG A 486 29.94 -4.83 -32.54
C ARG A 486 30.46 -5.10 -33.95
N LEU A 487 31.56 -5.84 -34.07
CA LEU A 487 32.09 -6.32 -35.34
C LEU A 487 31.07 -7.24 -36.02
N ILE A 488 30.67 -6.91 -37.25
CA ILE A 488 29.82 -7.74 -38.09
C ILE A 488 30.69 -8.59 -39.03
N GLN A 489 31.63 -7.94 -39.71
CA GLN A 489 32.44 -8.56 -40.76
C GLN A 489 33.89 -8.09 -40.67
N THR A 490 34.81 -9.05 -40.72
CA THR A 490 36.26 -8.83 -40.64
C THR A 490 36.95 -9.52 -41.83
N PRO A 491 37.65 -8.77 -42.71
CA PRO A 491 38.39 -9.37 -43.81
C PRO A 491 39.50 -10.30 -43.35
N SER A 492 39.66 -11.43 -44.02
CA SER A 492 40.61 -12.51 -43.65
C SER A 492 42.10 -12.15 -43.70
N TYR A 493 42.45 -10.97 -44.23
CA TYR A 493 43.82 -10.45 -44.23
C TYR A 493 44.14 -9.58 -43.01
N LEU A 494 43.21 -9.39 -42.08
CA LEU A 494 43.39 -8.61 -40.85
C LEU A 494 43.36 -9.52 -39.60
N THR A 495 44.15 -9.16 -38.60
CA THR A 495 44.19 -9.76 -37.26
C THR A 495 44.24 -8.66 -36.19
N ASP A 496 44.18 -9.06 -34.91
CA ASP A 496 44.32 -8.17 -33.74
C ASP A 496 43.38 -6.96 -33.76
N ILE A 497 42.18 -7.17 -34.30
CA ILE A 497 41.18 -6.13 -34.49
C ILE A 497 40.66 -5.66 -33.13
N ARG A 498 40.70 -4.35 -32.89
CA ARG A 498 40.19 -3.69 -31.70
C ARG A 498 39.42 -2.44 -32.09
N THR A 499 38.24 -2.29 -31.52
CA THR A 499 37.44 -1.08 -31.61
C THR A 499 37.53 -0.30 -30.30
N ILE A 500 37.58 1.02 -30.39
CA ILE A 500 37.55 1.92 -29.23
C ILE A 500 36.58 3.06 -29.55
N LEU A 501 35.55 3.21 -28.72
CA LEU A 501 34.49 4.19 -28.90
C LEU A 501 34.61 5.30 -27.85
N TYR A 502 34.64 6.56 -28.27
CA TYR A 502 34.73 7.73 -27.38
C TYR A 502 34.00 8.95 -27.96
N ILE A 503 33.92 10.04 -27.18
CA ILE A 503 33.24 11.29 -27.55
C ILE A 503 34.26 12.26 -28.13
N CYS A 504 33.89 13.00 -29.17
CA CYS A 504 34.74 14.05 -29.73
C CYS A 504 34.95 15.19 -28.70
N SER A 505 36.19 15.67 -28.61
CA SER A 505 36.71 16.43 -27.47
C SER A 505 36.08 17.81 -27.19
N ASP A 506 35.25 18.31 -28.09
CA ASP A 506 34.62 19.64 -27.98
C ASP A 506 33.45 19.70 -26.98
N PHE A 507 33.03 18.56 -26.41
CA PHE A 507 31.94 18.47 -25.43
C PHE A 507 32.42 18.46 -23.96
N ALA A 508 33.12 19.52 -23.56
CA ALA A 508 33.61 19.70 -22.18
C ALA A 508 32.51 19.90 -21.12
N GLU A 509 31.23 19.97 -21.51
CA GLU A 509 30.07 20.11 -20.60
C GLU A 509 29.60 18.77 -19.99
N LEU A 510 29.99 17.63 -20.58
CA LEU A 510 29.65 16.30 -20.08
C LEU A 510 30.83 15.75 -19.26
N SER A 511 30.65 15.62 -17.95
CA SER A 511 31.66 15.06 -17.03
C SER A 511 31.79 13.53 -17.19
N ILE A 512 32.41 13.10 -18.27
CA ILE A 512 32.54 11.69 -18.67
C ILE A 512 34.02 11.26 -18.55
N PRO A 513 34.33 10.20 -17.76
CA PRO A 513 35.68 9.64 -17.70
C PRO A 513 36.13 9.09 -19.06
N ASN A 514 37.32 9.52 -19.53
CA ASN A 514 37.87 9.22 -20.87
C ASN A 514 38.26 7.75 -21.14
N THR A 515 37.75 6.77 -20.39
CA THR A 515 38.16 5.36 -20.55
C THR A 515 37.00 4.39 -20.34
N CYS A 516 36.67 3.63 -21.38
CA CYS A 516 35.83 2.44 -21.28
C CYS A 516 36.56 1.36 -20.47
N ARG A 517 36.27 1.32 -19.17
CA ARG A 517 36.36 0.09 -18.38
C ARG A 517 35.04 -0.07 -17.64
N LEU A 518 34.46 -1.26 -17.80
CA LEU A 518 33.17 -1.63 -17.24
C LEU A 518 33.16 -1.39 -15.72
N GLY A 519 32.39 -0.41 -15.26
CA GLY A 519 31.98 -0.32 -13.86
C GLY A 519 30.99 -1.45 -13.57
N HIS A 520 30.98 -2.00 -12.35
CA HIS A 520 30.18 -3.19 -12.07
C HIS A 520 28.65 -2.94 -12.23
N GLU A 521 28.20 -1.74 -11.87
CA GLU A 521 26.80 -1.30 -12.04
C GLU A 521 26.44 -1.11 -13.52
N ASP A 522 27.36 -0.57 -14.33
CA ASP A 522 27.18 -0.45 -15.78
C ASP A 522 27.10 -1.82 -16.46
N SER A 523 27.80 -2.84 -15.94
CA SER A 523 27.62 -4.23 -16.39
C SER A 523 26.17 -4.68 -16.24
N LEU A 524 25.60 -4.55 -15.04
CA LEU A 524 24.26 -5.05 -14.70
C LEU A 524 23.16 -4.40 -15.56
N LEU A 525 23.27 -3.09 -15.82
CA LEU A 525 22.32 -2.35 -16.68
C LEU A 525 22.57 -2.59 -18.18
N ALA A 526 23.77 -3.03 -18.57
CA ALA A 526 24.12 -3.38 -19.94
C ALA A 526 23.87 -4.85 -20.34
N MET A 527 23.45 -5.73 -19.43
CA MET A 527 23.07 -7.13 -19.73
C MET A 527 21.74 -7.26 -20.52
N GLY A 528 21.39 -6.27 -21.35
CA GLY A 528 20.34 -6.39 -22.34
C GLY A 528 20.82 -7.16 -23.59
N SER A 529 19.88 -7.57 -24.45
CA SER A 529 20.16 -8.33 -25.67
C SER A 529 21.06 -7.62 -26.70
N GLU A 530 21.37 -6.34 -26.50
CA GLU A 530 22.27 -5.55 -27.34
C GLU A 530 23.73 -5.60 -26.85
N GLY A 531 23.96 -5.87 -25.56
CA GLY A 531 25.29 -5.93 -24.96
C GLY A 531 25.97 -7.30 -25.13
N GLU A 532 25.20 -8.37 -25.34
CA GLU A 532 25.74 -9.71 -25.57
C GLU A 532 26.53 -9.79 -26.89
N GLY A 533 27.85 -9.77 -26.78
CA GLY A 533 28.77 -9.90 -27.91
C GLY A 533 29.23 -8.58 -28.54
N ALA A 534 29.03 -7.44 -27.89
CA ALA A 534 29.66 -6.17 -28.29
C ALA A 534 31.16 -6.14 -27.95
N ASP A 535 31.98 -5.53 -28.83
CA ASP A 535 33.44 -5.43 -28.66
C ASP A 535 33.83 -4.27 -27.74
N CYS A 536 33.10 -3.16 -27.80
CA CYS A 536 33.20 -2.08 -26.83
C CYS A 536 31.87 -1.35 -26.62
N MET A 537 31.78 -0.63 -25.51
CA MET A 537 30.60 0.16 -25.10
C MET A 537 31.05 1.55 -24.66
N LEU A 538 30.24 2.57 -24.99
CA LEU A 538 30.36 3.95 -24.49
C LEU A 538 29.08 4.33 -23.73
N ARG A 539 29.25 4.84 -22.51
CA ARG A 539 28.18 5.35 -21.65
C ARG A 539 28.05 6.87 -21.83
N LEU A 540 26.86 7.34 -22.22
CA LEU A 540 26.52 8.76 -22.36
C LEU A 540 25.50 9.16 -21.28
N PRO A 541 25.93 9.58 -20.08
CA PRO A 541 25.06 10.18 -19.07
C PRO A 541 24.75 11.65 -19.39
N ASP A 542 24.02 12.31 -18.51
CA ASP A 542 23.88 13.77 -18.46
C ASP A 542 23.28 14.41 -19.73
N LEU A 543 22.52 13.64 -20.51
CA LEU A 543 21.99 14.09 -21.79
C LEU A 543 21.04 15.29 -21.67
N GLN A 544 20.48 15.56 -20.48
CA GLN A 544 19.66 16.76 -20.21
C GLN A 544 20.47 18.07 -20.33
N LYS A 545 21.80 18.01 -20.13
CA LYS A 545 22.71 19.17 -20.23
C LYS A 545 23.09 19.48 -21.68
N CYS A 546 22.88 18.54 -22.61
CA CYS A 546 23.38 18.63 -23.98
C CYS A 546 22.66 19.70 -24.82
N GLN A 547 23.40 20.66 -25.37
CA GLN A 547 22.81 21.74 -26.18
C GLN A 547 22.81 21.48 -27.69
N ASN A 548 23.62 20.55 -28.20
CA ASN A 548 23.84 20.33 -29.63
C ASN A 548 23.68 18.84 -30.02
N ASP A 549 23.99 18.48 -31.26
CA ASP A 549 24.15 17.08 -31.65
C ASP A 549 25.45 16.51 -31.05
N ILE A 550 25.45 15.23 -30.69
CA ILE A 550 26.60 14.56 -30.09
C ILE A 550 27.44 13.91 -31.18
N PHE A 551 28.75 14.12 -31.15
CA PHE A 551 29.69 13.48 -32.07
C PHE A 551 30.51 12.44 -31.31
N ILE A 552 30.41 11.19 -31.75
CA ILE A 552 31.21 10.07 -31.27
C ILE A 552 32.23 9.67 -32.32
N LYS A 553 33.35 9.12 -31.86
CA LYS A 553 34.44 8.64 -32.70
C LYS A 553 34.74 7.18 -32.38
N LEU A 554 34.76 6.36 -33.42
CA LEU A 554 35.10 4.95 -33.38
C LEU A 554 36.47 4.78 -34.03
N ASP A 555 37.48 4.51 -33.21
CA ASP A 555 38.81 4.13 -33.68
C ASP A 555 38.89 2.62 -33.85
N LEU A 556 39.42 2.20 -35.00
CA LEU A 556 39.74 0.82 -35.34
C LEU A 556 41.26 0.66 -35.39
N GLN A 557 41.78 -0.29 -34.63
CA GLN A 557 43.16 -0.75 -34.73
C GLN A 557 43.17 -2.19 -35.21
N CYS A 558 43.97 -2.52 -36.21
CA CYS A 558 44.12 -3.88 -36.72
C CYS A 558 45.50 -4.09 -37.35
N THR A 559 45.96 -5.33 -37.48
CA THR A 559 47.24 -5.67 -38.10
C THR A 559 47.01 -6.40 -39.42
N ASN A 560 47.66 -5.94 -40.49
CA ASN A 560 47.59 -6.60 -41.79
C ASN A 560 48.52 -7.83 -41.83
N MET A 561 47.94 -9.03 -41.99
CA MET A 561 48.64 -10.31 -41.95
C MET A 561 49.72 -10.48 -43.02
N GLY A 562 49.57 -9.84 -44.18
CA GLY A 562 50.52 -9.94 -45.29
C GLY A 562 51.74 -9.01 -45.17
N THR A 563 51.67 -7.99 -44.33
CA THR A 563 52.71 -6.94 -44.21
C THR A 563 53.23 -6.74 -42.78
N GLY A 564 52.51 -7.22 -41.76
CA GLY A 564 52.80 -6.96 -40.35
C GLY A 564 52.55 -5.51 -39.91
N VAL A 565 51.99 -4.67 -40.79
CA VAL A 565 51.74 -3.25 -40.50
C VAL A 565 50.46 -3.10 -39.67
N CYS A 566 50.56 -2.35 -38.58
CA CYS A 566 49.39 -1.89 -37.83
C CYS A 566 48.71 -0.76 -38.62
N LEU A 567 47.43 -0.96 -38.91
CA LEU A 567 46.52 0.03 -39.48
C LEU A 567 45.70 0.63 -38.35
N GLN A 568 45.60 1.96 -38.34
CA GLN A 568 44.69 2.70 -37.48
C GLN A 568 43.79 3.55 -38.36
N GLU A 569 42.48 3.32 -38.26
CA GLU A 569 41.44 4.11 -38.92
C GLU A 569 40.49 4.69 -37.87
N SER A 570 39.80 5.76 -38.27
CA SER A 570 38.88 6.51 -37.41
C SER A 570 37.64 6.87 -38.20
N LEU A 571 36.45 6.60 -37.65
CA LEU A 571 35.18 7.08 -38.18
C LEU A 571 34.47 7.92 -37.14
N GLU A 572 33.95 9.08 -37.56
CA GLU A 572 33.07 9.92 -36.74
C GLU A 572 31.61 9.64 -37.10
N HIS A 573 30.75 9.60 -36.07
CA HIS A 573 29.32 9.42 -36.22
C HIS A 573 28.55 10.48 -35.42
N ARG A 574 27.58 11.11 -36.09
CA ARG A 574 26.73 12.15 -35.53
C ARG A 574 25.44 11.54 -34.98
N ILE A 575 25.26 11.63 -33.68
CA ILE A 575 24.02 11.31 -32.98
C ILE A 575 23.20 12.60 -32.90
N PRO A 576 21.99 12.67 -33.50
CA PRO A 576 21.13 13.84 -33.38
C PRO A 576 20.82 14.16 -31.93
N LYS A 577 20.75 15.46 -31.58
CA LYS A 577 20.47 15.96 -30.24
C LYS A 577 19.33 15.16 -29.58
N PRO A 578 19.58 14.46 -28.46
CA PRO A 578 18.61 13.55 -27.84
C PRO A 578 17.27 14.22 -27.52
N TRP A 579 16.18 13.44 -27.45
CA TRP A 579 14.86 13.96 -27.11
C TRP A 579 14.84 14.66 -25.75
N VAL A 580 15.46 14.07 -24.72
CA VAL A 580 15.59 14.70 -23.38
C VAL A 580 16.30 16.04 -23.47
N ALA A 581 17.37 16.14 -24.27
CA ALA A 581 18.10 17.39 -24.46
C ALA A 581 17.19 18.49 -25.00
N ARG A 582 16.25 18.15 -25.90
CA ARG A 582 15.24 19.08 -26.44
C ARG A 582 14.24 19.52 -25.37
N LEU A 583 13.79 18.63 -24.49
CA LEU A 583 12.90 18.98 -23.36
C LEU A 583 13.51 20.08 -22.47
N PHE A 584 14.82 20.04 -22.24
CA PHE A 584 15.53 20.99 -21.38
C PHE A 584 16.02 22.25 -22.13
N SER A 585 15.99 22.26 -23.47
CA SER A 585 16.62 23.32 -24.28
C SER A 585 15.69 24.46 -24.75
N GLN A 586 14.39 24.41 -24.49
CA GLN A 586 13.46 25.40 -25.06
C GLN A 586 13.16 26.59 -24.13
N LYS A 587 13.33 27.79 -24.70
CA LYS A 587 12.91 29.10 -24.17
C LYS A 587 11.38 29.29 -24.20
N ASP A 588 10.59 28.24 -23.97
CA ASP A 588 9.12 28.28 -24.10
C ASP A 588 8.42 28.84 -22.84
N PHE A 589 8.82 30.04 -22.42
CA PHE A 589 8.06 30.91 -21.51
C PHE A 589 7.19 31.90 -22.31
N SER A 590 6.46 31.36 -23.29
CA SER A 590 5.45 32.01 -24.13
C SER A 590 4.73 30.90 -24.90
N LEU A 591 3.40 30.79 -24.98
CA LEU A 591 2.29 31.70 -24.70
C LEU A 591 1.01 30.85 -24.48
N ASP A 592 0.04 31.38 -23.76
CA ASP A 592 -1.38 31.12 -24.08
C ASP A 592 -2.26 32.31 -23.67
N SER A 593 -2.32 33.32 -24.54
CA SER A 593 -3.22 34.48 -24.39
C SER A 593 -3.88 34.86 -25.71
N ALA A 594 -4.36 33.85 -26.45
CA ALA A 594 -4.97 34.03 -27.78
C ALA A 594 -6.11 33.03 -28.11
N ALA A 595 -7.06 32.84 -27.19
CA ALA A 595 -8.29 32.07 -27.47
C ALA A 595 -9.50 32.66 -26.73
N GLY A 596 -10.09 33.75 -27.26
CA GLY A 596 -11.21 34.43 -26.59
C GLY A 596 -11.79 35.64 -27.31
N SER A 597 -11.94 35.61 -28.65
CA SER A 597 -12.57 36.71 -29.40
C SER A 597 -13.37 36.27 -30.63
N SER A 598 -14.53 35.68 -30.39
CA SER A 598 -15.72 35.65 -31.26
C SER A 598 -16.87 35.05 -30.43
N ASP A 599 -18.13 35.47 -30.53
CA ASP A 599 -18.76 36.46 -31.38
C ASP A 599 -19.96 37.03 -30.60
N ASP A 600 -20.15 38.35 -30.55
CA ASP A 600 -21.49 38.90 -30.36
C ASP A 600 -21.60 40.29 -30.99
N SER A 601 -22.34 40.36 -32.09
CA SER A 601 -22.43 41.54 -32.93
C SER A 601 -23.85 42.11 -32.90
N ARG A 602 -24.03 43.30 -32.28
CA ARG A 602 -24.99 44.32 -32.76
C ARG A 602 -24.92 45.68 -32.04
N SER A 603 -25.41 46.68 -32.78
CA SER A 603 -25.83 48.02 -32.35
C SER A 603 -24.76 49.09 -32.01
N ARG A 604 -24.32 49.77 -33.07
CA ARG A 604 -24.47 51.23 -33.31
C ARG A 604 -24.11 52.25 -32.19
N GLN A 605 -23.21 53.15 -32.62
CA GLN A 605 -23.26 54.62 -32.46
C GLN A 605 -22.70 55.32 -31.19
N ARG A 606 -21.49 55.87 -31.40
CA ARG A 606 -21.18 57.33 -31.46
C ARG A 606 -21.05 58.15 -30.15
N LEU A 607 -20.18 59.17 -30.26
CA LEU A 607 -19.85 60.29 -29.35
C LEU A 607 -18.86 59.89 -28.24
N GLN A 608 -17.60 60.35 -28.23
CA GLN A 608 -16.98 61.71 -28.31
C GLN A 608 -16.76 62.36 -26.94
N SER A 609 -15.63 63.07 -26.85
CA SER A 609 -15.29 64.18 -25.93
C SER A 609 -15.35 63.85 -24.43
N SER A 610 -14.20 63.68 -23.78
CA SER A 610 -13.44 64.76 -23.10
C SER A 610 -14.03 65.08 -21.71
N THR A 611 -13.28 65.55 -20.71
CA THR A 611 -12.11 66.45 -20.73
C THR A 611 -11.44 66.37 -19.34
N ASN A 612 -10.16 66.73 -19.22
CA ASN A 612 -9.54 67.63 -18.21
C ASN A 612 -9.98 67.58 -16.72
N SER A 613 -9.14 67.81 -15.69
CA SER A 613 -7.70 68.15 -15.56
C SER A 613 -7.38 68.45 -14.08
N HIS A 614 -6.10 68.70 -13.75
CA HIS A 614 -5.56 69.24 -12.49
C HIS A 614 -5.53 68.25 -11.31
N THR A 615 -4.40 67.90 -10.66
CA THR A 615 -3.08 68.49 -10.35
C THR A 615 -2.96 69.44 -9.14
N LEU A 616 -2.03 69.05 -8.24
CA LEU A 616 -1.12 69.84 -7.38
C LEU A 616 -1.50 70.27 -5.94
N GLY A 617 -0.50 70.15 -5.05
CA GLY A 617 -0.39 70.74 -3.69
C GLY A 617 -0.24 69.70 -2.56
N HIS A 618 0.95 69.30 -2.07
CA HIS A 618 1.86 69.98 -1.10
C HIS A 618 1.22 70.37 0.26
N ALA A 619 1.88 70.27 1.43
CA ALA A 619 3.12 69.61 1.90
C ALA A 619 3.29 69.81 3.45
N GLY A 620 4.16 69.03 4.14
CA GLY A 620 4.96 69.53 5.29
C GLY A 620 4.87 68.84 6.68
N GLY A 621 6.04 68.62 7.31
CA GLY A 621 6.25 68.30 8.75
C GLY A 621 6.84 66.89 9.05
N ILE A 622 8.17 66.63 9.16
CA ILE A 622 9.18 67.02 10.20
C ILE A 622 8.93 66.31 11.57
N SER A 623 9.85 65.61 12.26
CA SER A 623 11.25 65.14 12.03
C SER A 623 11.69 64.16 13.17
N LEU A 624 12.97 63.71 13.15
CA LEU A 624 13.73 62.83 14.10
C LEU A 624 13.57 61.32 13.80
N GLY A 625 14.60 60.51 13.47
CA GLY A 625 16.07 60.60 13.66
C GLY A 625 16.49 59.67 14.81
N ALA A 626 17.42 58.71 14.71
CA ALA A 626 18.30 58.24 13.63
C ALA A 626 18.30 56.67 13.63
N GLN A 627 19.19 55.86 13.04
CA GLN A 627 20.51 56.06 12.40
C GLN A 627 20.78 54.95 11.35
N SER A 628 21.82 55.09 10.53
CA SER A 628 22.18 54.21 9.41
C SER A 628 23.01 52.97 9.78
N LYS A 629 22.85 51.86 9.03
CA LYS A 629 23.97 51.11 8.46
C LYS A 629 23.55 50.33 7.22
N SER A 630 24.36 50.42 6.17
CA SER A 630 24.15 49.81 4.85
C SER A 630 24.89 48.49 4.70
N SER A 631 24.26 47.50 4.06
CA SER A 631 24.96 46.46 3.32
C SER A 631 24.05 45.93 2.22
N SER A 632 24.45 46.18 0.97
CA SER A 632 23.97 45.59 -0.28
C SER A 632 23.21 44.26 -0.15
N GLU A 633 21.94 44.28 -0.53
CA GLU A 633 21.16 43.09 -0.88
C GLU A 633 21.70 42.51 -2.20
N PRO A 634 21.96 41.19 -2.30
CA PRO A 634 21.94 40.50 -3.59
C PRO A 634 20.49 40.30 -4.02
N GLU A 635 20.21 40.42 -5.32
CA GLU A 635 18.85 40.36 -5.87
C GLU A 635 18.15 39.02 -5.54
N GLU A 636 16.95 39.09 -4.98
CA GLU A 636 16.10 37.91 -4.74
C GLU A 636 15.61 37.33 -6.07
N HIS A 637 16.16 36.20 -6.49
CA HIS A 637 15.48 35.32 -7.45
C HIS A 637 14.37 34.54 -6.73
N ASP A 638 13.21 35.19 -6.56
CA ASP A 638 12.02 34.58 -5.96
C ASP A 638 11.50 33.43 -6.84
N GLU A 639 11.35 32.23 -6.26
CA GLU A 639 10.67 31.10 -6.91
C GLU A 639 9.22 31.44 -7.32
N GLY A 640 8.65 32.49 -6.74
CA GLY A 640 7.33 33.02 -7.08
C GLY A 640 7.11 33.23 -8.57
N ASP A 641 8.07 33.81 -9.29
CA ASP A 641 7.87 34.25 -10.68
C ASP A 641 7.77 33.10 -11.70
N ILE A 642 8.35 31.93 -11.40
CA ILE A 642 8.26 30.74 -12.27
C ILE A 642 6.91 30.01 -12.09
N PHE A 643 6.28 30.12 -10.92
CA PHE A 643 5.02 29.42 -10.60
C PHE A 643 3.77 30.32 -10.61
N ALA A 644 3.92 31.63 -10.87
CA ALA A 644 2.85 32.64 -10.84
C ALA A 644 2.22 32.96 -12.22
N ALA A 645 2.03 31.98 -13.10
CA ALA A 645 1.10 32.08 -14.21
C ALA A 645 -0.32 31.68 -13.75
N LYS A 646 -1.29 32.59 -13.89
CA LYS A 646 -2.71 32.43 -13.48
C LYS A 646 -3.55 31.64 -14.48
#